data_AF-A0A5C1B8G9-F1
#
_entry.id   AF-A0A5C1B8G9-F1
#
_cell.length_a   1.000
_cell.length_b   1.000
_cell.length_c   1.000
_cell.angle_alpha   90.00
_cell.angle_beta   90.00
_cell.angle_gamma   90.00
#
_symmetry.space_group_name_H-M   'P 1'
#
loop_
_entity.id
_entity.type
_entity.pdbx_description
1 polymer ?
#
loop_
_entity_poly.entity_id
_entity_poly.type
_entity_poly.pdbx_seq_one_letter_code
_entity_poly.pdbx_strand_id
1 'polypeptide(L)'
;MEHVWLRGVAEQFGIDGGLRQLGGEYDLNFRGRTPEGDVIIKAMRPQGEPALVDQQCAAISHVLAADPTLPLPRLLPAEGRRFWQNVADAEGRQRMVWVQRAFDGIPMGEAGPQTPAILSELGALTARLDLALRDFKVTASPDAAKWDLTKAGWIKPHLDVLEGSRRKLVAEIVAAFEALQPALDRLPQQTIHNDLNDFNILVQPRLGEPAGISGLIDFGDITNGPRVCEIAIAAAYAILDHETPEAALAAFVAGYHAVSPLSAEEIGLIWPLVRMRLAVSVVNSTIEAKSRPSDPYVTISQAPAWRLLENPAIDGELMGARLRNACGLPVTDTAGRIASWIAGQRGSFAPVLGRALDDLPVGSLAIADATVPQNPFSMRADEARNLGPAIGITSQWWIGQYGEPRLVYTDKAFRKGPWLASNRRTIHMAVDIFAPAGEPVRAPLAGRVALAENRKRHLDYGGVVILEHRTPAGDVFHTLYGHLAADGAAKLKPGQEIAAGEAFARLGPAEENGGWEPHLHFQLALTLDGMGHDWPGVADPDDWALWQAICPNPAALLNLPDERVAYEPIDEAALLAERKARFGANLKLSYKRPITFLRGWRHHLFDTMGRPYLDAYNNVPHVGHAHPRIRAVAMDQLARMNSNTRYLHPAPMALAERLTAKLPKELEVCFFVNSGSEANELALRLARAASGGYDIVTPDHGYHGNTTGAIDISAYKFNKPNMGGRKPWVQLIDVADDYRGRFRRDDPDRSLHYAQQVDGALAAIAERGGKVAGFIAETFPSVGGQIIPPPGYLAAVYERIRAAGGVCIADEVQTGLGRLGDYYFGFEQQAVRPDIVVLGKPLGNGHPIGAVITTRAIAERFAEGPEYFSTFGGSNLSCRIASEVLDIVEEEGLSANAKVMGERLLSGMRELAKDYASVGDVRGIGLFLGLELVTDRETLEPATDAAAHVMNRLREMRILVGREGPADNILKIRPPLTIGADDVEMILDRLRICLREVEVAR
;
A
#
# COMPACT_ATOMS: atom_id res chain seq x y z
N MET A 1 -26.60 -40.32 -3.89
CA MET A 1 -25.97 -40.00 -2.60
C MET A 1 -24.91 -41.05 -2.34
N GLU A 2 -23.62 -40.69 -2.39
CA GLU A 2 -22.50 -41.60 -2.09
C GLU A 2 -22.53 -42.09 -0.63
N HIS A 3 -23.16 -41.36 0.28
CA HIS A 3 -23.28 -41.69 1.71
C HIS A 3 -24.70 -42.15 2.08
N VAL A 4 -25.13 -43.31 1.59
CA VAL A 4 -26.50 -43.86 1.76
C VAL A 4 -26.93 -43.96 3.23
N TRP A 5 -25.99 -44.17 4.14
CA TRP A 5 -26.24 -44.30 5.57
C TRP A 5 -26.75 -43.01 6.24
N LEU A 6 -26.57 -41.83 5.62
CA LEU A 6 -27.13 -40.55 6.09
C LEU A 6 -28.51 -40.24 5.51
N ARG A 7 -29.09 -41.11 4.68
CA ARG A 7 -30.39 -40.83 4.01
C ARG A 7 -31.51 -40.50 4.99
N GLY A 8 -31.63 -41.25 6.09
CA GLY A 8 -32.67 -40.99 7.09
C GLY A 8 -32.52 -39.62 7.77
N VAL A 9 -31.28 -39.18 8.02
CA VAL A 9 -30.99 -37.83 8.53
C VAL A 9 -31.36 -36.78 7.49
N ALA A 10 -30.99 -37.01 6.23
CA ALA A 10 -31.32 -36.08 5.14
C ALA A 10 -32.83 -35.92 4.95
N GLU A 11 -33.60 -37.00 4.99
CA GLU A 11 -35.06 -36.98 4.89
C GLU A 11 -35.70 -36.26 6.08
N GLN A 12 -35.24 -36.53 7.31
CA GLN A 12 -35.74 -35.90 8.53
C GLN A 12 -35.56 -34.37 8.53
N PHE A 13 -34.43 -33.88 8.03
CA PHE A 13 -34.11 -32.44 7.99
C PHE A 13 -34.43 -31.76 6.65
N GLY A 14 -35.09 -32.46 5.72
CA GLY A 14 -35.48 -31.89 4.42
C GLY A 14 -34.28 -31.47 3.56
N ILE A 15 -33.21 -32.27 3.55
CA ILE A 15 -31.99 -31.99 2.80
C ILE A 15 -32.12 -32.49 1.36
N ASP A 16 -32.12 -31.56 0.42
CA ASP A 16 -32.25 -31.79 -1.02
C ASP A 16 -30.89 -31.79 -1.73
N GLY A 17 -30.79 -32.43 -2.89
CA GLY A 17 -29.64 -32.29 -3.80
C GLY A 17 -28.37 -33.08 -3.43
N GLY A 18 -28.38 -33.86 -2.34
CA GLY A 18 -27.26 -34.71 -1.91
C GLY A 18 -26.30 -34.02 -0.93
N LEU A 19 -25.31 -34.78 -0.45
CA LEU A 19 -24.36 -34.34 0.57
C LEU A 19 -22.95 -34.25 0.00
N ARG A 20 -22.25 -33.14 0.28
CA ARG A 20 -20.83 -32.96 -0.06
C ARG A 20 -20.00 -33.11 1.21
N GLN A 21 -19.09 -34.09 1.24
CA GLN A 21 -18.17 -34.26 2.36
C GLN A 21 -17.20 -33.07 2.46
N LEU A 22 -16.96 -32.59 3.68
CA LEU A 22 -15.99 -31.57 4.05
C LEU A 22 -14.80 -32.22 4.78
N GLY A 23 -13.70 -31.49 4.94
CA GLY A 23 -12.53 -31.95 5.69
C GLY A 23 -12.79 -32.15 7.20
N GLY A 24 -11.94 -32.94 7.85
CA GLY A 24 -11.95 -33.19 9.30
C GLY A 24 -10.87 -34.20 9.70
N GLU A 25 -10.34 -34.12 10.93
CA GLU A 25 -9.27 -35.02 11.42
C GLU A 25 -9.80 -36.41 11.80
N TYR A 26 -10.86 -36.47 12.61
CA TYR A 26 -11.44 -37.70 13.14
C TYR A 26 -12.93 -37.87 12.80
N ASP A 27 -13.66 -36.75 12.77
CA ASP A 27 -15.10 -36.70 12.52
C ASP A 27 -15.41 -36.42 11.06
N LEU A 28 -16.56 -36.90 10.61
CA LEU A 28 -17.02 -36.68 9.24
C LEU A 28 -17.98 -35.49 9.21
N ASN A 29 -17.72 -34.55 8.30
CA ASN A 29 -18.53 -33.36 8.10
C ASN A 29 -19.15 -33.39 6.71
N PHE A 30 -20.42 -33.03 6.56
CA PHE A 30 -21.10 -33.00 5.27
C PHE A 30 -21.94 -31.73 5.12
N ARG A 31 -21.81 -31.03 3.99
CA ARG A 31 -22.69 -29.91 3.63
C ARG A 31 -23.88 -30.42 2.85
N GLY A 32 -25.07 -29.97 3.23
CA GLY A 32 -26.34 -30.22 2.53
C GLY A 32 -27.17 -28.94 2.42
N ARG A 33 -28.23 -28.97 1.61
CA ARG A 33 -29.10 -27.81 1.37
C ARG A 33 -30.54 -28.12 1.77
N THR A 34 -31.17 -27.23 2.52
CA THR A 34 -32.61 -27.29 2.84
C THR A 34 -33.33 -26.08 2.22
N PRO A 35 -34.68 -26.06 2.16
CA PRO A 35 -35.45 -24.89 1.72
C PRO A 35 -35.16 -23.62 2.54
N GLU A 36 -34.69 -23.78 3.77
CA GLU A 36 -34.41 -22.72 4.73
C GLU A 36 -32.93 -22.29 4.75
N GLY A 37 -32.07 -22.92 3.92
CA GLY A 37 -30.65 -22.62 3.79
C GLY A 37 -29.75 -23.85 3.95
N ASP A 38 -28.45 -23.63 3.80
CA ASP A 38 -27.45 -24.68 3.91
C ASP A 38 -27.30 -25.17 5.36
N VAL A 39 -26.99 -26.45 5.49
CA VAL A 39 -26.76 -27.13 6.77
C VAL A 39 -25.47 -27.94 6.73
N ILE A 40 -24.85 -28.11 7.89
CA ILE A 40 -23.74 -29.03 8.10
C ILE A 40 -24.24 -30.20 8.95
N ILE A 41 -24.06 -31.41 8.43
CA ILE A 41 -24.21 -32.66 9.19
C ILE A 41 -22.82 -33.01 9.74
N LYS A 42 -22.70 -33.07 11.06
CA LYS A 42 -21.50 -33.60 11.72
C LYS A 42 -21.77 -35.03 12.19
N ALA A 43 -20.83 -35.92 11.98
CA ALA A 43 -20.89 -37.30 12.40
C ALA A 43 -19.62 -37.69 13.15
N MET A 44 -19.76 -37.87 14.46
CA MET A 44 -18.69 -38.27 15.37
C MET A 44 -18.09 -39.62 14.93
N ARG A 45 -16.79 -39.80 15.17
CA ARG A 45 -16.10 -41.09 15.03
C ARG A 45 -16.82 -42.21 15.81
N PRO A 46 -16.75 -43.49 15.37
CA PRO A 46 -17.37 -44.59 16.08
C PRO A 46 -16.83 -44.72 17.51
N GLN A 47 -17.68 -45.16 18.45
CA GLN A 47 -17.34 -45.31 19.87
C GLN A 47 -17.01 -43.98 20.60
N GLY A 48 -17.36 -42.82 20.02
CA GLY A 48 -17.27 -41.53 20.72
C GLY A 48 -18.20 -41.45 21.93
N GLU A 49 -17.79 -40.69 22.94
CA GLU A 49 -18.57 -40.54 24.18
C GLU A 49 -19.73 -39.55 24.01
N PRO A 50 -20.99 -39.93 24.30
CA PRO A 50 -22.13 -39.02 24.19
C PRO A 50 -22.01 -37.71 24.95
N ALA A 51 -21.32 -37.74 26.10
CA ALA A 51 -21.08 -36.55 26.92
C ALA A 51 -20.31 -35.45 26.16
N LEU A 52 -19.45 -35.81 25.21
CA LEU A 52 -18.69 -34.85 24.41
C LEU A 52 -19.60 -34.07 23.45
N VAL A 53 -20.50 -34.75 22.74
CA VAL A 53 -21.45 -34.09 21.83
C VAL A 53 -22.48 -33.29 22.63
N ASP A 54 -22.97 -33.82 23.75
CA ASP A 54 -23.88 -33.10 24.64
C ASP A 54 -23.26 -31.79 25.16
N GLN A 55 -21.98 -31.81 25.56
CA GLN A 55 -21.27 -30.62 26.02
C GLN A 55 -21.05 -29.61 24.90
N GLN A 56 -20.65 -30.04 23.70
CA GLN A 56 -20.54 -29.15 22.53
C GLN A 56 -21.87 -28.44 22.25
N CYS A 57 -22.96 -29.21 22.19
CA CYS A 57 -24.29 -28.66 21.92
C CYS A 57 -24.77 -27.71 23.03
N ALA A 58 -24.49 -28.06 24.29
CA ALA A 58 -24.84 -27.24 25.45
C ALA A 58 -24.02 -25.94 25.50
N ALA A 59 -22.73 -25.98 25.18
CA ALA A 59 -21.86 -24.80 25.13
C ALA A 59 -22.35 -23.79 24.09
N ILE A 60 -22.62 -24.26 22.85
CA ILE A 60 -23.17 -23.40 21.78
C ILE A 60 -24.49 -22.77 22.21
N SER A 61 -25.40 -23.58 22.78
CA SER A 61 -26.70 -23.09 23.25
C SER A 61 -26.57 -22.09 24.39
N HIS A 62 -25.64 -22.33 25.33
CA HIS A 62 -25.34 -21.42 26.44
C HIS A 62 -24.80 -20.08 25.94
N VAL A 63 -23.84 -20.10 25.01
CA VAL A 63 -23.27 -18.88 24.45
C VAL A 63 -24.31 -18.08 23.67
N LEU A 64 -25.11 -18.74 22.82
CA LEU A 64 -26.17 -18.05 22.07
C LEU A 64 -27.30 -17.51 22.96
N ALA A 65 -27.50 -18.08 24.16
CA ALA A 65 -28.42 -17.53 25.14
C ALA A 65 -27.84 -16.28 25.84
N ALA A 66 -26.53 -16.26 26.09
CA ALA A 66 -25.84 -15.13 26.71
C ALA A 66 -25.60 -13.96 25.72
N ASP A 67 -25.21 -14.28 24.48
CA ASP A 67 -24.98 -13.32 23.40
C ASP A 67 -25.49 -13.89 22.05
N PRO A 68 -26.75 -13.60 21.70
CA PRO A 68 -27.38 -14.10 20.47
C PRO A 68 -26.77 -13.56 19.17
N THR A 69 -25.88 -12.57 19.26
CA THR A 69 -25.28 -11.89 18.11
C THR A 69 -23.90 -12.44 17.75
N LEU A 70 -23.35 -13.37 18.53
CA LEU A 70 -22.14 -14.10 18.16
C LEU A 70 -22.40 -15.00 16.94
N PRO A 71 -21.47 -15.07 15.97
CA PRO A 71 -21.63 -15.88 14.77
C PRO A 71 -21.32 -17.36 15.06
N LEU A 72 -22.15 -18.02 15.88
CA LEU A 72 -22.04 -19.44 16.24
C LEU A 72 -23.08 -20.33 15.54
N PRO A 73 -22.75 -21.60 15.22
CA PRO A 73 -23.65 -22.47 14.48
C PRO A 73 -24.97 -22.67 15.24
N ARG A 74 -26.10 -22.51 14.57
CA ARG A 74 -27.42 -22.79 15.16
C ARG A 74 -27.75 -24.28 14.99
N LEU A 75 -27.84 -24.99 16.12
CA LEU A 75 -28.15 -26.42 16.15
C LEU A 75 -29.61 -26.68 15.83
N LEU A 76 -29.88 -27.71 15.03
CA LEU A 76 -31.24 -28.16 14.70
C LEU A 76 -31.60 -29.37 15.59
N PRO A 77 -32.74 -29.34 16.30
CA PRO A 77 -33.13 -30.43 17.17
C PRO A 77 -33.50 -31.67 16.35
N ALA A 78 -33.03 -32.84 16.79
CA ALA A 78 -33.54 -34.14 16.34
C ALA A 78 -34.91 -34.43 16.99
N GLU A 79 -35.61 -35.46 16.49
CA GLU A 79 -36.88 -35.90 17.09
C GLU A 79 -36.71 -36.16 18.60
N GLY A 80 -37.58 -35.59 19.43
CA GLY A 80 -37.55 -35.78 20.89
C GLY A 80 -36.70 -34.78 21.70
N ARG A 81 -36.34 -33.61 21.13
CA ARG A 81 -35.65 -32.48 21.80
C ARG A 81 -34.16 -32.68 22.14
N ARG A 82 -33.51 -33.77 21.71
CA ARG A 82 -32.04 -33.89 21.71
C ARG A 82 -31.46 -33.34 20.41
N PHE A 83 -30.20 -32.89 20.41
CA PHE A 83 -29.55 -32.32 19.22
C PHE A 83 -28.84 -33.35 18.32
N TRP A 84 -28.64 -34.58 18.79
CA TRP A 84 -27.97 -35.64 18.03
C TRP A 84 -28.76 -36.96 18.09
N GLN A 85 -28.51 -37.83 17.11
CA GLN A 85 -29.08 -39.18 17.00
C GLN A 85 -28.03 -40.22 16.57
N ASN A 86 -28.25 -41.49 16.91
CA ASN A 86 -27.39 -42.59 16.48
C ASN A 86 -27.75 -43.06 15.08
N VAL A 87 -26.75 -43.20 14.22
CA VAL A 87 -26.88 -43.67 12.85
C VAL A 87 -25.79 -44.71 12.59
N ALA A 88 -26.17 -45.86 12.03
CA ALA A 88 -25.20 -46.86 11.58
C ALA A 88 -24.52 -46.37 10.30
N ASP A 89 -23.18 -46.35 10.26
CA ASP A 89 -22.43 -46.01 9.05
C ASP A 89 -22.45 -47.13 8.00
N ALA A 90 -21.75 -46.92 6.87
CA ALA A 90 -21.72 -47.89 5.77
C ALA A 90 -21.18 -49.27 6.19
N GLU A 91 -20.36 -49.33 7.25
CA GLU A 91 -19.81 -50.56 7.84
C GLU A 91 -20.62 -51.07 9.03
N GLY A 92 -21.79 -50.47 9.32
CA GLY A 92 -22.69 -50.84 10.41
C GLY A 92 -22.27 -50.32 11.79
N ARG A 93 -21.25 -49.46 11.88
CA ARG A 93 -20.76 -48.90 13.14
C ARG A 93 -21.65 -47.73 13.55
N GLN A 94 -22.04 -47.67 14.83
CA GLN A 94 -22.87 -46.58 15.33
C GLN A 94 -22.06 -45.28 15.44
N ARG A 95 -22.62 -44.20 14.88
CA ARG A 95 -22.10 -42.84 14.94
C ARG A 95 -23.17 -41.90 15.48
N MET A 96 -22.73 -40.93 16.30
CA MET A 96 -23.61 -39.84 16.72
C MET A 96 -23.60 -38.75 15.65
N VAL A 97 -24.78 -38.36 15.19
CA VAL A 97 -24.97 -37.42 14.10
C VAL A 97 -25.84 -36.26 14.57
N TRP A 98 -25.41 -35.03 14.30
CA TRP A 98 -26.18 -33.81 14.54
C TRP A 98 -26.14 -32.88 13.34
N VAL A 99 -27.12 -31.97 13.27
CA VAL A 99 -27.26 -31.03 12.16
C VAL A 99 -27.26 -29.61 12.68
N GLN A 100 -26.51 -28.74 12.01
CA GLN A 100 -26.42 -27.32 12.34
C GLN A 100 -26.57 -26.47 11.08
N ARG A 101 -26.99 -25.22 11.22
CA ARG A 101 -26.99 -24.24 10.10
C ARG A 101 -25.56 -24.00 9.64
N ALA A 102 -25.36 -23.98 8.32
CA ALA A 102 -24.09 -23.58 7.73
C ALA A 102 -23.97 -22.05 7.73
N PHE A 103 -22.74 -21.57 7.81
CA PHE A 103 -22.42 -20.17 7.55
C PHE A 103 -22.07 -19.98 6.08
N ASP A 104 -22.33 -18.76 5.59
CA ASP A 104 -21.74 -18.28 4.35
C ASP A 104 -20.28 -17.89 4.59
N GLY A 105 -19.43 -18.01 3.57
CA GLY A 105 -18.00 -17.67 3.64
C GLY A 105 -17.08 -18.88 3.49
N ILE A 106 -15.78 -18.61 3.65
CA ILE A 106 -14.68 -19.56 3.50
C ILE A 106 -13.79 -19.54 4.75
N PRO A 107 -13.01 -20.60 5.01
CA PRO A 107 -11.96 -20.59 6.03
C PRO A 107 -11.03 -19.39 5.90
N MET A 108 -10.68 -18.75 7.01
CA MET A 108 -9.75 -17.63 7.06
C MET A 108 -8.39 -18.00 6.47
N GLY A 109 -7.91 -19.23 6.67
CA GLY A 109 -6.67 -19.75 6.08
C GLY A 109 -6.69 -19.81 4.54
N GLU A 110 -7.88 -19.96 3.94
CA GLU A 110 -8.05 -19.92 2.48
C GLU A 110 -8.14 -18.48 1.96
N ALA A 111 -8.77 -17.59 2.74
CA ALA A 111 -8.89 -16.17 2.42
C ALA A 111 -7.54 -15.41 2.48
N GLY A 112 -6.54 -15.96 3.17
CA GLY A 112 -5.21 -15.38 3.31
C GLY A 112 -5.12 -14.36 4.46
N PRO A 113 -4.00 -13.62 4.56
CA PRO A 113 -3.77 -12.67 5.65
C PRO A 113 -4.84 -11.59 5.74
N GLN A 114 -5.36 -11.39 6.95
CA GLN A 114 -6.47 -10.46 7.20
C GLN A 114 -5.98 -9.07 7.60
N THR A 115 -6.74 -8.04 7.25
CA THR A 115 -6.39 -6.66 7.60
C THR A 115 -6.46 -6.43 9.13
N PRO A 116 -5.75 -5.42 9.68
CA PRO A 116 -5.83 -5.09 11.10
C PRO A 116 -7.25 -4.85 11.62
N ALA A 117 -8.16 -4.33 10.79
CA ALA A 117 -9.55 -4.13 11.18
C ALA A 117 -10.27 -5.46 11.48
N ILE A 118 -10.03 -6.48 10.66
CA ILE A 118 -10.65 -7.81 10.83
C ILE A 118 -10.02 -8.53 12.01
N LEU A 119 -8.72 -8.39 12.19
CA LEU A 119 -8.04 -8.96 13.36
C LEU A 119 -8.53 -8.33 14.66
N SER A 120 -8.76 -7.01 14.68
CA SER A 120 -9.40 -6.34 15.82
C SER A 120 -10.83 -6.82 16.06
N GLU A 121 -11.62 -7.05 15.01
CA GLU A 121 -12.96 -7.64 15.13
C GLU A 121 -12.89 -9.06 15.69
N LEU A 122 -11.96 -9.88 15.20
CA LEU A 122 -11.73 -11.25 15.69
C LEU A 122 -11.39 -11.23 17.18
N GLY A 123 -10.49 -10.35 17.61
CA GLY A 123 -10.14 -10.19 19.02
C GLY A 123 -11.35 -9.84 19.89
N ALA A 124 -12.20 -8.92 19.42
CA ALA A 124 -13.42 -8.54 20.11
C ALA A 124 -14.44 -9.70 20.18
N LEU A 125 -14.57 -10.49 19.11
CA LEU A 125 -15.42 -11.68 19.09
C LEU A 125 -14.90 -12.78 20.01
N THR A 126 -13.59 -13.03 20.04
CA THR A 126 -12.96 -13.97 20.98
C THR A 126 -13.21 -13.55 22.42
N ALA A 127 -13.09 -12.26 22.74
CA ALA A 127 -13.40 -11.75 24.07
C ALA A 127 -14.87 -11.94 24.47
N ARG A 128 -15.80 -11.69 23.54
CA ARG A 128 -17.24 -11.91 23.77
C ARG A 128 -17.57 -13.38 23.98
N LEU A 129 -16.95 -14.27 23.20
CA LEU A 129 -17.08 -15.72 23.36
C LEU A 129 -16.57 -16.17 24.74
N ASP A 130 -15.38 -15.72 25.16
CA ASP A 130 -14.81 -15.99 26.47
C ASP A 130 -15.72 -15.51 27.61
N LEU A 131 -16.30 -14.32 27.48
CA LEU A 131 -17.24 -13.78 28.46
C LEU A 131 -18.51 -14.64 28.56
N ALA A 132 -19.04 -15.08 27.42
CA ALA A 132 -20.23 -15.92 27.37
C ALA A 132 -19.99 -17.35 27.88
N LEU A 133 -18.76 -17.87 27.77
CA LEU A 133 -18.38 -19.20 28.29
C LEU A 133 -17.96 -19.20 29.77
N ARG A 134 -17.71 -18.03 30.36
CA ARG A 134 -17.14 -17.89 31.72
C ARG A 134 -17.87 -18.72 32.79
N ASP A 135 -19.20 -18.72 32.76
CA ASP A 135 -20.04 -19.39 33.75
C ASP A 135 -20.45 -20.82 33.32
N PHE A 136 -20.13 -21.22 32.08
CA PHE A 136 -20.29 -22.59 31.63
C PHE A 136 -19.25 -23.49 32.32
N LYS A 137 -19.59 -24.78 32.49
CA LYS A 137 -18.70 -25.77 33.08
C LYS A 137 -18.62 -26.97 32.17
N VAL A 138 -17.40 -27.27 31.74
CA VAL A 138 -17.08 -28.42 30.90
C VAL A 138 -16.23 -29.43 31.66
N THR A 139 -16.42 -30.72 31.36
CA THR A 139 -15.46 -31.77 31.68
C THR A 139 -14.58 -31.96 30.46
N ALA A 140 -13.30 -31.61 30.55
CA ALA A 140 -12.39 -31.66 29.41
C ALA A 140 -12.32 -33.07 28.79
N SER A 141 -12.38 -33.14 27.46
CA SER A 141 -12.17 -34.38 26.71
C SER A 141 -10.74 -34.89 26.90
N PRO A 142 -10.52 -36.22 27.01
CA PRO A 142 -9.18 -36.80 26.92
C PRO A 142 -8.45 -36.40 25.63
N ASP A 143 -9.16 -36.21 24.52
CA ASP A 143 -8.57 -35.79 23.24
C ASP A 143 -8.11 -34.32 23.26
N ALA A 144 -8.81 -33.45 23.99
CA ALA A 144 -8.46 -32.03 24.12
C ALA A 144 -7.17 -31.84 24.95
N ALA A 145 -6.77 -32.83 25.76
CA ALA A 145 -5.61 -32.74 26.64
C ALA A 145 -4.28 -32.54 25.88
N LYS A 146 -4.17 -33.00 24.62
CA LYS A 146 -2.96 -32.76 23.79
C LYS A 146 -2.84 -31.31 23.32
N TRP A 147 -3.97 -30.62 23.18
CA TRP A 147 -4.08 -29.24 22.69
C TRP A 147 -4.26 -28.21 23.80
N ASP A 148 -4.51 -28.66 25.04
CA ASP A 148 -4.53 -27.84 26.24
C ASP A 148 -3.17 -27.13 26.43
N LEU A 149 -3.17 -25.83 26.16
CA LEU A 149 -1.95 -25.02 26.18
C LEU A 149 -1.32 -24.94 27.57
N THR A 150 -2.08 -25.15 28.65
CA THR A 150 -1.53 -25.20 30.02
C THR A 150 -0.69 -26.45 30.27
N LYS A 151 -0.87 -27.49 29.45
CA LYS A 151 -0.16 -28.77 29.51
C LYS A 151 0.79 -28.99 28.33
N ALA A 152 1.09 -27.94 27.58
CA ALA A 152 1.87 -27.99 26.35
C ALA A 152 3.31 -28.55 26.52
N GLY A 153 3.82 -28.61 27.76
CA GLY A 153 5.13 -29.20 28.07
C GLY A 153 5.29 -30.67 27.68
N TRP A 154 4.20 -31.38 27.33
CA TRP A 154 4.26 -32.76 26.85
C TRP A 154 5.14 -32.95 25.61
N ILE A 155 5.39 -31.90 24.81
CA ILE A 155 6.24 -31.98 23.61
C ILE A 155 7.73 -32.14 23.91
N LYS A 156 8.17 -31.81 25.13
CA LYS A 156 9.58 -31.86 25.56
C LYS A 156 10.26 -33.22 25.34
N PRO A 157 9.67 -34.36 25.72
CA PRO A 157 10.22 -35.69 25.41
C PRO A 157 10.22 -36.06 23.92
N HIS A 158 9.52 -35.30 23.05
CA HIS A 158 9.36 -35.60 21.62
C HIS A 158 10.13 -34.65 20.70
N LEU A 159 11.02 -33.80 21.23
CA LEU A 159 11.80 -32.86 20.41
C LEU A 159 12.78 -33.55 19.45
N ASP A 160 13.00 -34.86 19.59
CA ASP A 160 13.81 -35.68 18.70
C ASP A 160 13.19 -35.85 17.31
N VAL A 161 11.90 -35.57 17.12
CA VAL A 161 11.27 -35.55 15.79
C VAL A 161 11.71 -34.36 14.93
N LEU A 162 12.34 -33.35 15.55
CA LEU A 162 12.88 -32.17 14.89
C LEU A 162 14.41 -32.26 14.78
N GLU A 163 14.98 -31.61 13.78
CA GLU A 163 16.42 -31.63 13.52
C GLU A 163 17.03 -30.21 13.55
N GLY A 164 18.35 -30.15 13.77
CA GLY A 164 19.15 -28.93 13.61
C GLY A 164 18.68 -27.71 14.39
N SER A 165 18.62 -26.56 13.72
CA SER A 165 18.22 -25.27 14.29
C SER A 165 16.77 -25.26 14.78
N ARG A 166 15.86 -25.97 14.10
CA ARG A 166 14.45 -26.08 14.48
C ARG A 166 14.25 -26.75 15.83
N ARG A 167 14.98 -27.84 16.08
CA ARG A 167 14.98 -28.50 17.41
C ARG A 167 15.46 -27.56 18.50
N LYS A 168 16.53 -26.81 18.25
CA LYS A 168 17.08 -25.83 19.21
C LYS A 168 16.06 -24.72 19.51
N LEU A 169 15.47 -24.13 18.47
CA LEU A 169 14.46 -23.08 18.59
C LEU A 169 13.25 -23.55 19.43
N VAL A 170 12.73 -24.74 19.16
CA VAL A 170 11.60 -25.28 19.92
C VAL A 170 12.00 -25.61 21.37
N ALA A 171 13.21 -26.10 21.61
CA ALA A 171 13.70 -26.30 22.99
C ALA A 171 13.78 -24.99 23.78
N GLU A 172 14.20 -23.89 23.15
CA GLU A 172 14.20 -22.54 23.75
C GLU A 172 12.77 -22.05 24.07
N ILE A 173 11.81 -22.31 23.17
CA ILE A 173 10.38 -22.01 23.40
C ILE A 173 9.85 -22.80 24.59
N VAL A 174 10.15 -24.09 24.69
CA VAL A 174 9.75 -24.94 25.82
C VAL A 174 10.35 -24.42 27.13
N ALA A 175 11.63 -24.07 27.15
CA ALA A 175 12.27 -23.53 28.34
C ALA A 175 11.65 -22.19 28.78
N ALA A 176 11.33 -21.31 27.83
CA ALA A 176 10.62 -20.06 28.11
C ALA A 176 9.21 -20.31 28.66
N PHE A 177 8.48 -21.29 28.13
CA PHE A 177 7.16 -21.70 28.63
C PHE A 177 7.25 -22.24 30.07
N GLU A 178 8.21 -23.12 30.37
CA GLU A 178 8.42 -23.67 31.71
C GLU A 178 8.68 -22.57 32.75
N ALA A 179 9.40 -21.50 32.37
CA ALA A 179 9.66 -20.35 33.24
C ALA A 179 8.39 -19.54 33.56
N LEU A 180 7.39 -19.56 32.69
CA LEU A 180 6.13 -18.80 32.82
C LEU A 180 5.02 -19.60 33.52
N GLN A 181 5.20 -20.92 33.69
CA GLN A 181 4.20 -21.81 34.29
C GLN A 181 3.67 -21.31 35.65
N PRO A 182 4.51 -20.83 36.61
CA PRO A 182 4.01 -20.34 37.89
C PRO A 182 3.09 -19.11 37.76
N ALA A 183 3.32 -18.26 36.76
CA ALA A 183 2.43 -17.13 36.48
C ALA A 183 1.12 -17.60 35.87
N LEU A 184 1.20 -18.53 34.90
CA LEU A 184 0.04 -19.11 34.22
C LEU A 184 -0.90 -19.86 35.19
N ASP A 185 -0.35 -20.63 36.12
CA ASP A 185 -1.10 -21.42 37.11
C ASP A 185 -1.88 -20.55 38.11
N ARG A 186 -1.46 -19.30 38.31
CA ARG A 186 -2.14 -18.34 39.22
C ARG A 186 -3.33 -17.64 38.55
N LEU A 187 -3.44 -17.69 37.23
CA LEU A 187 -4.51 -17.01 36.52
C LEU A 187 -5.87 -17.69 36.73
N PRO A 188 -6.97 -16.92 36.73
CA PRO A 188 -8.31 -17.48 36.82
C PRO A 188 -8.60 -18.48 35.70
N GLN A 189 -9.21 -19.61 36.05
CA GLN A 189 -9.62 -20.66 35.11
C GLN A 189 -11.08 -20.45 34.70
N GLN A 190 -11.36 -20.58 33.40
CA GLN A 190 -12.73 -20.55 32.85
C GLN A 190 -12.86 -21.55 31.69
N THR A 191 -14.08 -21.83 31.24
CA THR A 191 -14.24 -22.57 29.98
C THR A 191 -13.83 -21.69 28.80
N ILE A 192 -13.02 -22.24 27.90
CA ILE A 192 -12.52 -21.60 26.68
C ILE A 192 -12.80 -22.51 25.47
N HIS A 193 -12.77 -21.95 24.25
CA HIS A 193 -13.03 -22.70 23.01
C HIS A 193 -11.88 -23.67 22.67
N ASN A 194 -10.65 -23.25 22.95
CA ASN A 194 -9.38 -23.97 22.83
C ASN A 194 -8.97 -24.39 21.40
N ASP A 195 -9.68 -23.91 20.37
CA ASP A 195 -9.40 -24.27 18.97
C ASP A 195 -9.89 -23.26 17.93
N LEU A 196 -9.80 -21.96 18.22
CA LEU A 196 -10.04 -20.90 17.25
C LEU A 196 -8.88 -20.77 16.23
N ASN A 197 -8.62 -21.81 15.44
CA ASN A 197 -7.66 -21.78 14.36
C ASN A 197 -8.26 -21.19 13.06
N ASP A 198 -7.40 -20.91 12.07
CA ASP A 198 -7.75 -20.25 10.80
C ASP A 198 -8.66 -21.08 9.88
N PHE A 199 -8.88 -22.37 10.18
CA PHE A 199 -9.89 -23.21 9.51
C PHE A 199 -11.22 -23.29 10.25
N ASN A 200 -11.24 -22.91 11.53
CA ASN A 200 -12.43 -22.82 12.37
C ASN A 200 -13.01 -21.41 12.47
N ILE A 201 -12.35 -20.44 11.83
CA ILE A 201 -12.82 -19.07 11.65
C ILE A 201 -13.24 -18.92 10.18
N LEU A 202 -14.50 -18.59 9.95
CA LEU A 202 -15.02 -18.31 8.62
C LEU A 202 -15.08 -16.81 8.38
N VAL A 203 -14.62 -16.41 7.21
CA VAL A 203 -14.70 -15.03 6.72
C VAL A 203 -15.52 -14.97 5.44
N GLN A 204 -16.19 -13.86 5.24
CA GLN A 204 -16.90 -13.53 4.01
C GLN A 204 -16.13 -12.41 3.28
N PRO A 205 -15.30 -12.76 2.28
CA PRO A 205 -14.59 -11.78 1.48
C PRO A 205 -15.57 -10.87 0.73
N ARG A 206 -15.23 -9.59 0.60
CA ARG A 206 -16.03 -8.59 -0.12
C ARG A 206 -15.13 -7.64 -0.88
N LEU A 207 -15.54 -7.28 -2.09
CA LEU A 207 -14.82 -6.26 -2.86
C LEU A 207 -15.17 -4.86 -2.35
N GLY A 208 -14.15 -4.03 -2.16
CA GLY A 208 -14.30 -2.63 -1.73
C GLY A 208 -14.67 -2.40 -0.26
N GLU A 209 -14.91 -3.47 0.49
CA GLU A 209 -15.20 -3.50 1.93
C GLU A 209 -14.25 -4.47 2.64
N PRO A 210 -13.96 -4.27 3.94
CA PRO A 210 -13.29 -5.30 4.74
C PRO A 210 -14.11 -6.60 4.73
N ALA A 211 -13.45 -7.75 4.74
CA ALA A 211 -14.12 -9.05 4.90
C ALA A 211 -14.91 -9.06 6.23
N GLY A 212 -16.04 -9.75 6.32
CA GLY A 212 -16.73 -9.94 7.60
C GLY A 212 -16.37 -11.28 8.23
N ILE A 213 -16.25 -11.37 9.55
CA ILE A 213 -16.20 -12.68 10.21
C ILE A 213 -17.62 -13.24 10.24
N SER A 214 -17.84 -14.35 9.55
CA SER A 214 -19.18 -14.92 9.36
C SER A 214 -19.48 -16.10 10.26
N GLY A 215 -18.45 -16.75 10.83
CA GLY A 215 -18.64 -17.93 11.67
C GLY A 215 -17.44 -18.26 12.55
N LEU A 216 -17.70 -18.64 13.80
CA LEU A 216 -16.76 -19.37 14.66
C LEU A 216 -17.34 -20.77 14.87
N ILE A 217 -16.59 -21.80 14.51
CA ILE A 217 -17.06 -23.18 14.48
C ILE A 217 -16.14 -24.12 15.26
N ASP A 218 -16.65 -25.33 15.46
CA ASP A 218 -15.95 -26.47 16.05
C ASP A 218 -15.63 -26.38 17.55
N PHE A 219 -16.66 -26.60 18.36
CA PHE A 219 -16.55 -26.62 19.82
C PHE A 219 -16.00 -27.95 20.38
N GLY A 220 -15.37 -28.79 19.54
CA GLY A 220 -14.93 -30.14 19.90
C GLY A 220 -13.90 -30.21 21.03
N ASP A 221 -13.05 -29.18 21.14
CA ASP A 221 -11.91 -29.14 22.03
C ASP A 221 -12.09 -28.24 23.25
N ILE A 222 -13.32 -27.80 23.54
CA ILE A 222 -13.64 -26.97 24.71
C ILE A 222 -13.04 -27.56 26.00
N THR A 223 -12.34 -26.71 26.74
CA THR A 223 -11.65 -27.11 27.97
C THR A 223 -11.67 -25.97 28.99
N ASN A 224 -11.17 -26.24 30.20
CA ASN A 224 -10.96 -25.19 31.19
C ASN A 224 -9.50 -24.70 31.12
N GLY A 225 -9.32 -23.39 31.00
CA GLY A 225 -8.01 -22.74 30.95
C GLY A 225 -8.08 -21.26 31.29
N PRO A 226 -6.94 -20.59 31.53
CA PRO A 226 -6.87 -19.14 31.56
C PRO A 226 -7.26 -18.54 30.21
N ARG A 227 -8.00 -17.42 30.20
CA ARG A 227 -8.41 -16.73 28.95
C ARG A 227 -7.25 -16.37 28.03
N VAL A 228 -6.07 -16.12 28.59
CA VAL A 228 -4.85 -15.84 27.80
C VAL A 228 -4.43 -17.02 26.91
N CYS A 229 -4.79 -18.26 27.26
CA CYS A 229 -4.56 -19.40 26.39
C CYS A 229 -5.43 -19.33 25.12
N GLU A 230 -6.70 -18.92 25.23
CA GLU A 230 -7.58 -18.73 24.07
C GLU A 230 -7.02 -17.65 23.14
N ILE A 231 -6.62 -16.51 23.71
CA ILE A 231 -6.00 -15.39 22.98
C ILE A 231 -4.77 -15.88 22.22
N ALA A 232 -3.89 -16.64 22.87
CA ALA A 232 -2.68 -17.16 22.25
C ALA A 232 -2.98 -18.18 21.14
N ILE A 233 -4.01 -19.02 21.32
CA ILE A 233 -4.44 -19.99 20.31
C ILE A 233 -4.95 -19.26 19.07
N ALA A 234 -5.94 -18.39 19.23
CA ALA A 234 -6.52 -17.64 18.11
C ALA A 234 -5.46 -16.80 17.37
N ALA A 235 -4.63 -16.09 18.13
CA ALA A 235 -3.59 -15.25 17.56
C ALA A 235 -2.52 -16.03 16.80
N ALA A 236 -2.17 -17.25 17.24
CA ALA A 236 -1.14 -18.07 16.58
C ALA A 236 -1.49 -18.37 15.13
N TYR A 237 -2.77 -18.59 14.82
CA TYR A 237 -3.24 -18.87 13.47
C TYR A 237 -3.60 -17.59 12.70
N ALA A 238 -4.12 -16.57 13.38
CA ALA A 238 -4.54 -15.31 12.76
C ALA A 238 -3.37 -14.50 12.15
N ILE A 239 -2.14 -14.73 12.60
CA ILE A 239 -0.94 -14.01 12.12
C ILE A 239 -0.04 -14.85 11.20
N LEU A 240 -0.45 -16.07 10.82
CA LEU A 240 0.29 -16.91 9.88
C LEU A 240 0.40 -16.23 8.50
N ASP A 241 1.58 -16.31 7.89
CA ASP A 241 1.90 -15.72 6.58
C ASP A 241 1.62 -14.23 6.43
N HIS A 242 1.35 -13.52 7.53
CA HIS A 242 1.13 -12.10 7.52
C HIS A 242 2.46 -11.36 7.29
N GLU A 243 2.49 -10.35 6.41
CA GLU A 243 3.73 -9.58 6.13
C GLU A 243 4.22 -8.80 7.36
N THR A 244 3.28 -8.31 8.17
CA THR A 244 3.54 -7.57 9.42
C THR A 244 2.89 -8.27 10.64
N PRO A 245 3.41 -9.43 11.07
CA PRO A 245 2.74 -10.27 12.08
C PRO A 245 2.66 -9.59 13.45
N GLU A 246 3.62 -8.71 13.80
CA GLU A 246 3.57 -7.94 15.04
C GLU A 246 2.39 -6.95 15.09
N ALA A 247 2.13 -6.26 13.98
CA ALA A 247 0.99 -5.34 13.87
C ALA A 247 -0.34 -6.08 13.84
N ALA A 248 -0.37 -7.25 13.19
CA ALA A 248 -1.52 -8.16 13.19
C ALA A 248 -1.87 -8.64 14.60
N LEU A 249 -0.87 -9.10 15.37
CA LEU A 249 -1.05 -9.50 16.76
C LEU A 249 -1.52 -8.34 17.64
N ALA A 250 -0.91 -7.16 17.47
CA ALA A 250 -1.29 -5.96 18.21
C ALA A 250 -2.76 -5.55 17.96
N ALA A 251 -3.22 -5.61 16.72
CA ALA A 251 -4.61 -5.32 16.36
C ALA A 251 -5.59 -6.33 17.01
N PHE A 252 -5.27 -7.62 16.95
CA PHE A 252 -6.07 -8.66 17.60
C PHE A 252 -6.17 -8.47 19.11
N VAL A 253 -5.03 -8.28 19.80
CA VAL A 253 -4.99 -8.10 21.26
C VAL A 253 -5.69 -6.80 21.68
N ALA A 254 -5.54 -5.71 20.93
CA ALA A 254 -6.27 -4.47 21.17
C ALA A 254 -7.79 -4.66 21.06
N GLY A 255 -8.25 -5.40 20.04
CA GLY A 255 -9.65 -5.77 19.86
C GLY A 255 -10.21 -6.57 21.03
N TYR A 256 -9.46 -7.55 21.52
CA TYR A 256 -9.83 -8.31 22.71
C TYR A 256 -9.90 -7.40 23.95
N HIS A 257 -8.86 -6.61 24.19
CA HIS A 257 -8.74 -5.72 25.35
C HIS A 257 -9.88 -4.69 25.42
N ALA A 258 -10.35 -4.18 24.27
CA ALA A 258 -11.45 -3.22 24.20
C ALA A 258 -12.78 -3.77 24.76
N VAL A 259 -12.97 -5.09 24.74
CA VAL A 259 -14.16 -5.76 25.28
C VAL A 259 -13.91 -6.33 26.68
N SER A 260 -12.76 -6.96 26.88
CA SER A 260 -12.41 -7.70 28.09
C SER A 260 -11.00 -7.28 28.52
N PRO A 261 -10.86 -6.16 29.28
CA PRO A 261 -9.56 -5.57 29.59
C PRO A 261 -8.57 -6.56 30.19
N LEU A 262 -7.34 -6.50 29.69
CA LEU A 262 -6.22 -7.34 30.07
C LEU A 262 -5.27 -6.58 31.00
N SER A 263 -4.74 -7.27 32.00
CA SER A 263 -3.66 -6.75 32.85
C SER A 263 -2.30 -6.78 32.12
N ALA A 264 -1.35 -6.01 32.64
CA ALA A 264 0.02 -5.99 32.11
C ALA A 264 0.75 -7.35 32.27
N GLU A 265 0.36 -8.16 33.27
CA GLU A 265 0.85 -9.54 33.46
C GLU A 265 0.28 -10.46 32.37
N GLU A 266 -1.03 -10.42 32.12
CA GLU A 266 -1.66 -11.23 31.07
C GLU A 266 -1.11 -10.92 29.68
N ILE A 267 -0.91 -9.63 29.35
CA ILE A 267 -0.33 -9.23 28.05
C ILE A 267 1.08 -9.78 27.88
N GLY A 268 1.88 -9.79 28.95
CA GLY A 268 3.25 -10.33 28.93
C GLY A 268 3.33 -11.82 28.63
N LEU A 269 2.23 -12.57 28.83
CA LEU A 269 2.15 -14.01 28.58
C LEU A 269 1.75 -14.36 27.15
N ILE A 270 1.10 -13.44 26.41
CA ILE A 270 0.51 -13.74 25.09
C ILE A 270 1.55 -14.23 24.09
N TRP A 271 2.62 -13.47 23.86
CA TRP A 271 3.60 -13.81 22.83
C TRP A 271 4.35 -15.13 23.09
N PRO A 272 4.87 -15.39 24.32
CA PRO A 272 5.43 -16.70 24.65
C PRO A 272 4.45 -17.86 24.42
N LEU A 273 3.17 -17.67 24.78
CA LEU A 273 2.13 -18.69 24.60
C LEU A 273 1.76 -18.91 23.12
N VAL A 274 1.76 -17.87 22.30
CA VAL A 274 1.61 -17.98 20.83
C VAL A 274 2.72 -18.87 20.26
N ARG A 275 3.98 -18.59 20.64
CA ARG A 275 5.12 -19.41 20.21
C ARG A 275 5.00 -20.85 20.69
N MET A 276 4.54 -21.06 21.93
CA MET A 276 4.32 -22.40 22.47
C MET A 276 3.22 -23.15 21.71
N ARG A 277 2.11 -22.49 21.36
CA ARG A 277 1.04 -23.12 20.55
C ARG A 277 1.56 -23.56 19.18
N LEU A 278 2.36 -22.73 18.52
CA LEU A 278 2.97 -23.09 17.23
C LEU A 278 3.97 -24.24 17.38
N ALA A 279 4.78 -24.24 18.45
CA ALA A 279 5.69 -25.34 18.78
C ALA A 279 4.95 -26.67 18.96
N VAL A 280 3.82 -26.66 19.67
CA VAL A 280 2.95 -27.85 19.80
C VAL A 280 2.44 -28.27 18.42
N SER A 281 1.97 -27.34 17.59
CA SER A 281 1.46 -27.64 16.25
C SER A 281 2.50 -28.30 15.35
N VAL A 282 3.73 -27.78 15.29
CA VAL A 282 4.79 -28.35 14.44
C VAL A 282 5.32 -29.69 14.96
N VAL A 283 5.42 -29.88 16.28
CA VAL A 283 5.84 -31.18 16.85
C VAL A 283 4.75 -32.23 16.62
N ASN A 284 3.50 -31.92 16.95
CA ASN A 284 2.38 -32.83 16.79
C ASN A 284 2.20 -33.25 15.33
N SER A 285 2.16 -32.30 14.41
CA SER A 285 2.04 -32.61 12.98
C SER A 285 3.22 -33.43 12.45
N THR A 286 4.44 -33.24 12.97
CA THR A 286 5.61 -34.04 12.58
C THR A 286 5.52 -35.48 13.10
N ILE A 287 4.95 -35.69 14.29
CA ILE A 287 4.66 -37.03 14.82
C ILE A 287 3.58 -37.71 13.96
N GLU A 288 2.47 -37.02 13.70
CA GLU A 288 1.33 -37.55 12.93
C GLU A 288 1.68 -37.83 11.46
N ALA A 289 2.54 -37.01 10.83
CA ALA A 289 2.99 -37.25 9.46
C ALA A 289 3.70 -38.60 9.29
N LYS A 290 4.27 -39.19 10.37
CA LYS A 290 4.87 -40.53 10.32
C LYS A 290 3.81 -41.64 10.25
N SER A 291 2.63 -41.44 10.81
CA SER A 291 1.52 -42.41 10.79
C SER A 291 0.59 -42.22 9.59
N ARG A 292 0.47 -40.98 9.09
CA ARG A 292 -0.42 -40.57 7.97
C ARG A 292 0.32 -39.73 6.91
N PRO A 293 1.34 -40.28 6.21
CA PRO A 293 2.22 -39.49 5.33
C PRO A 293 1.54 -38.92 4.08
N SER A 294 0.38 -39.45 3.70
CA SER A 294 -0.38 -39.02 2.52
C SER A 294 -1.55 -38.08 2.83
N ASP A 295 -1.72 -37.66 4.09
CA ASP A 295 -2.81 -36.78 4.51
C ASP A 295 -2.35 -35.30 4.49
N PRO A 296 -2.77 -34.49 3.50
CA PRO A 296 -2.36 -33.10 3.39
C PRO A 296 -2.88 -32.24 4.56
N TYR A 297 -3.98 -32.66 5.22
CA TYR A 297 -4.54 -31.95 6.36
C TYR A 297 -3.57 -31.94 7.56
N VAL A 298 -2.82 -33.03 7.77
CA VAL A 298 -1.87 -33.17 8.88
C VAL A 298 -0.71 -32.17 8.82
N THR A 299 -0.36 -31.69 7.62
CA THR A 299 0.83 -30.84 7.40
C THR A 299 0.51 -29.40 6.98
N ILE A 300 -0.78 -29.06 6.84
CA ILE A 300 -1.23 -27.78 6.27
C ILE A 300 -0.68 -26.55 6.99
N SER A 301 -0.54 -26.61 8.31
CA SER A 301 -0.04 -25.50 9.14
C SER A 301 1.48 -25.49 9.35
N GLN A 302 2.20 -26.55 8.96
CA GLN A 302 3.64 -26.67 9.26
C GLN A 302 4.47 -25.58 8.59
N ALA A 303 4.31 -25.39 7.29
CA ALA A 303 5.13 -24.44 6.54
C ALA A 303 4.88 -22.98 6.97
N PRO A 304 3.62 -22.50 7.12
CA PRO A 304 3.33 -21.19 7.69
C PRO A 304 3.86 -21.02 9.11
N ALA A 305 3.67 -22.02 9.99
CA ALA A 305 4.13 -21.95 11.38
C ALA A 305 5.66 -21.83 11.47
N TRP A 306 6.41 -22.59 10.65
CA TRP A 306 7.86 -22.45 10.58
C TRP A 306 8.28 -21.08 10.06
N ARG A 307 7.64 -20.55 9.01
CA ARG A 307 7.95 -19.20 8.52
C ARG A 307 7.77 -18.14 9.60
N LEU A 308 6.74 -18.25 10.43
CA LEU A 308 6.50 -17.33 11.54
C LEU A 308 7.52 -17.51 12.68
N LEU A 309 7.78 -18.74 13.12
CA LEU A 309 8.73 -19.05 14.20
C LEU A 309 10.17 -18.71 13.84
N GLU A 310 10.55 -18.86 12.57
CA GLU A 310 11.89 -18.60 12.04
C GLU A 310 12.06 -17.15 11.54
N ASN A 311 11.02 -16.30 11.64
CA ASN A 311 11.04 -14.94 11.10
C ASN A 311 12.00 -14.03 11.88
N PRO A 312 13.16 -13.64 11.31
CA PRO A 312 14.14 -12.81 12.02
C PRO A 312 13.70 -11.34 12.14
N ALA A 313 12.63 -10.93 11.45
CA ALA A 313 12.11 -9.57 11.50
C ALA A 313 11.23 -9.32 12.74
N ILE A 314 10.78 -10.36 13.44
CA ILE A 314 9.96 -10.23 14.66
C ILE A 314 10.89 -10.03 15.84
N ASP A 315 10.78 -8.87 16.50
CA ASP A 315 11.45 -8.64 17.77
C ASP A 315 10.55 -9.11 18.92
N GLY A 316 10.90 -10.28 19.48
CA GLY A 316 10.15 -10.87 20.58
C GLY A 316 10.25 -10.11 21.90
N GLU A 317 11.30 -9.33 22.11
CA GLU A 317 11.48 -8.51 23.32
C GLU A 317 10.62 -7.23 23.24
N LEU A 318 10.51 -6.65 22.05
CA LEU A 318 9.66 -5.47 21.81
C LEU A 318 8.15 -5.80 21.86
N MET A 319 7.79 -7.07 21.66
CA MET A 319 6.40 -7.50 21.55
C MET A 319 5.56 -7.10 22.78
N GLY A 320 6.09 -7.27 24.00
CA GLY A 320 5.37 -6.89 25.22
C GLY A 320 5.01 -5.40 25.26
N ALA A 321 5.97 -4.53 24.93
CA ALA A 321 5.75 -3.08 24.84
C ALA A 321 4.75 -2.72 23.72
N ARG A 322 4.86 -3.40 22.57
CA ARG A 322 3.95 -3.22 21.43
C ARG A 322 2.50 -3.53 21.79
N LEU A 323 2.25 -4.67 22.45
CA LEU A 323 0.91 -5.09 22.86
C LEU A 323 0.35 -4.16 23.94
N ARG A 324 1.16 -3.76 24.93
CA ARG A 324 0.75 -2.78 25.95
C ARG A 324 0.36 -1.45 25.30
N ASN A 325 1.18 -0.93 24.41
CA ASN A 325 0.90 0.31 23.70
C ASN A 325 -0.39 0.23 22.86
N ALA A 326 -0.62 -0.89 22.16
CA ALA A 326 -1.85 -1.11 21.40
C ALA A 326 -3.11 -1.16 22.29
N CYS A 327 -2.97 -1.59 23.55
CA CYS A 327 -4.01 -1.56 24.56
C CYS A 327 -4.10 -0.24 25.34
N GLY A 328 -3.30 0.78 25.02
CA GLY A 328 -3.27 2.06 25.76
C GLY A 328 -2.65 1.96 27.16
N LEU A 329 -1.84 0.94 27.44
CA LEU A 329 -1.10 0.76 28.68
C LEU A 329 0.34 1.30 28.55
N PRO A 330 0.97 1.74 29.66
CA PRO A 330 2.38 2.08 29.67
C PRO A 330 3.26 0.93 29.16
N VAL A 331 4.30 1.24 28.38
CA VAL A 331 5.21 0.23 27.80
C VAL A 331 5.94 -0.59 28.88
N THR A 332 6.21 0.03 30.04
CA THR A 332 6.70 -0.63 31.27
C THR A 332 5.94 -0.14 32.49
N ASP A 333 6.00 -0.90 33.59
CA ASP A 333 5.35 -0.53 34.86
C ASP A 333 5.95 0.74 35.50
N THR A 334 7.12 1.19 35.03
CA THR A 334 7.85 2.36 35.53
C THR A 334 7.73 3.58 34.61
N ALA A 335 7.39 3.39 33.33
CA ALA A 335 7.41 4.44 32.29
C ALA A 335 6.67 5.73 32.70
N GLY A 336 5.44 5.61 33.21
CA GLY A 336 4.64 6.76 33.63
C GLY A 336 5.23 7.53 34.82
N ARG A 337 5.86 6.83 35.77
CA ARG A 337 6.53 7.46 36.92
C ARG A 337 7.80 8.20 36.50
N ILE A 338 8.60 7.59 35.63
CA ILE A 338 9.81 8.20 35.07
C ILE A 338 9.45 9.48 34.31
N ALA A 339 8.50 9.41 33.38
CA ALA A 339 8.10 10.57 32.57
C ALA A 339 7.59 11.73 33.45
N SER A 340 6.75 11.43 34.45
CA SER A 340 6.24 12.42 35.39
C SER A 340 7.36 13.06 36.23
N TRP A 341 8.33 12.25 36.68
CA TRP A 341 9.47 12.76 37.44
C TRP A 341 10.37 13.66 36.59
N ILE A 342 10.72 13.25 35.36
CA ILE A 342 11.54 14.05 34.44
C ILE A 342 10.86 15.41 34.18
N ALA A 343 9.56 15.40 33.87
CA ALA A 343 8.80 16.63 33.62
C ALA A 343 8.80 17.56 34.84
N GLY A 344 8.63 17.02 36.05
CA GLY A 344 8.67 17.79 37.31
C GLY A 344 10.04 18.34 37.69
N GLN A 345 11.12 17.86 37.06
CA GLN A 345 12.49 18.36 37.25
C GLN A 345 12.92 19.36 36.17
N ARG A 346 12.05 19.71 35.20
CA ARG A 346 12.37 20.68 34.15
C ARG A 346 12.88 21.99 34.76
N GLY A 347 14.01 22.48 34.26
CA GLY A 347 14.70 23.67 34.75
C GLY A 347 15.81 23.37 35.76
N SER A 348 15.90 22.16 36.33
CA SER A 348 16.96 21.78 37.29
C SER A 348 18.13 21.02 36.66
N PHE A 349 17.99 20.55 35.41
CA PHE A 349 19.01 19.76 34.73
C PHE A 349 20.21 20.61 34.28
N ALA A 350 21.40 20.02 34.28
CA ALA A 350 22.60 20.70 33.78
C ALA A 350 22.53 20.87 32.25
N PRO A 351 23.02 21.99 31.68
CA PRO A 351 22.98 22.17 30.22
C PRO A 351 23.92 21.22 29.47
N VAL A 352 23.37 20.45 28.52
CA VAL A 352 24.09 19.39 27.79
C VAL A 352 25.26 19.87 26.93
N LEU A 353 25.23 21.14 26.49
CA LEU A 353 26.34 21.80 25.77
C LEU A 353 26.86 23.03 26.53
N GLY A 354 26.72 23.05 27.86
CA GLY A 354 27.26 24.11 28.72
C GLY A 354 26.59 25.49 28.61
N ARG A 355 25.48 25.61 27.86
CA ARG A 355 24.67 26.82 27.72
C ARG A 355 23.18 26.50 27.64
N ALA A 356 22.34 27.50 27.92
CA ALA A 356 20.91 27.41 27.65
C ALA A 356 20.65 27.35 26.12
N LEU A 357 19.56 26.69 25.74
CA LEU A 357 19.19 26.38 24.35
C LEU A 357 17.92 27.12 23.89
N ASP A 358 17.26 27.85 24.78
CA ASP A 358 15.99 28.52 24.54
C ASP A 358 16.08 29.64 23.49
N ASP A 359 17.27 30.25 23.35
CA ASP A 359 17.54 31.32 22.40
C ASP A 359 17.93 30.84 20.99
N LEU A 360 18.14 29.54 20.80
CA LEU A 360 18.60 29.00 19.52
C LEU A 360 17.46 28.96 18.48
N PRO A 361 17.77 29.20 17.19
CA PRO A 361 16.80 29.00 16.12
C PRO A 361 16.45 27.51 16.00
N VAL A 362 15.17 27.23 15.76
CA VAL A 362 14.65 25.89 15.48
C VAL A 362 14.49 25.75 13.97
N GLY A 363 15.12 24.75 13.38
CA GLY A 363 15.06 24.45 11.95
C GLY A 363 14.35 23.12 11.71
N SER A 364 13.62 23.03 10.60
CA SER A 364 12.91 21.83 10.18
C SER A 364 13.61 21.19 8.96
N LEU A 365 14.02 19.94 9.12
CA LEU A 365 14.41 19.00 8.07
C LEU A 365 13.24 18.11 7.60
N ALA A 366 12.02 18.40 8.05
CA ALA A 366 10.82 17.70 7.65
C ALA A 366 10.62 17.78 6.14
N ILE A 367 10.01 16.75 5.56
CA ILE A 367 9.65 16.73 4.14
C ILE A 367 8.80 17.95 3.70
N ALA A 368 8.02 18.55 4.60
CA ALA A 368 7.23 19.74 4.33
C ALA A 368 8.08 21.00 4.11
N ASP A 369 9.22 21.09 4.79
CA ASP A 369 10.01 22.33 4.91
C ASP A 369 11.36 22.24 4.18
N ALA A 370 11.88 21.02 4.01
CA ALA A 370 13.22 20.78 3.48
C ALA A 370 13.21 20.13 2.10
N THR A 371 14.15 20.58 1.26
CA THR A 371 14.41 19.98 -0.05
C THR A 371 15.71 19.22 -0.15
N VAL A 372 16.38 19.00 0.98
CA VAL A 372 17.55 18.13 1.13
C VAL A 372 17.09 16.75 1.60
N PRO A 373 17.64 15.65 1.06
CA PRO A 373 18.54 15.59 -0.09
C PRO A 373 17.82 15.88 -1.41
N GLN A 374 18.57 16.27 -2.43
CA GLN A 374 18.04 16.41 -3.78
C GLN A 374 17.44 15.09 -4.28
N ASN A 375 18.13 13.97 -4.03
CA ASN A 375 17.64 12.62 -4.28
C ASN A 375 17.21 11.98 -2.95
N PRO A 376 15.90 11.82 -2.67
CA PRO A 376 15.40 11.19 -1.45
C PRO A 376 15.88 9.75 -1.19
N PHE A 377 16.52 9.09 -2.16
CA PHE A 377 17.08 7.74 -2.02
C PHE A 377 18.61 7.72 -1.95
N SER A 378 19.27 8.88 -2.05
CA SER A 378 20.73 8.97 -1.94
C SER A 378 21.15 10.38 -1.54
N MET A 379 21.79 10.49 -0.38
CA MET A 379 22.33 11.74 0.14
C MET A 379 23.80 11.90 -0.26
N ARG A 380 24.17 13.08 -0.77
CA ARG A 380 25.58 13.38 -1.03
C ARG A 380 26.30 13.85 0.24
N ALA A 381 27.62 13.72 0.25
CA ALA A 381 28.44 14.17 1.37
C ALA A 381 28.38 15.69 1.61
N ASP A 382 28.26 16.50 0.54
CA ASP A 382 28.07 17.95 0.68
C ASP A 382 26.71 18.29 1.27
N GLU A 383 25.65 17.57 0.91
CA GLU A 383 24.31 17.75 1.48
C GLU A 383 24.28 17.41 2.98
N ALA A 384 24.93 16.30 3.37
CA ALA A 384 24.99 15.87 4.77
C ALA A 384 25.76 16.86 5.67
N ARG A 385 26.77 17.53 5.13
CA ARG A 385 27.59 18.51 5.86
C ARG A 385 26.96 19.91 5.96
N ASN A 386 25.89 20.19 5.22
CA ASN A 386 25.31 21.52 5.09
C ASN A 386 23.78 21.50 5.26
N LEU A 387 23.28 20.83 6.29
CA LEU A 387 21.84 20.70 6.57
C LEU A 387 21.22 22.05 6.94
N GLY A 388 21.82 22.79 7.88
CA GLY A 388 21.37 24.11 8.31
C GLY A 388 21.29 25.11 7.14
N PRO A 389 22.37 25.31 6.36
CA PRO A 389 22.34 26.16 5.17
C PRO A 389 21.30 25.74 4.14
N ALA A 390 21.05 24.43 3.95
CA ALA A 390 20.05 23.93 3.00
C ALA A 390 18.61 24.31 3.36
N ILE A 391 18.34 24.65 4.62
CA ILE A 391 17.05 25.15 5.12
C ILE A 391 17.10 26.64 5.51
N GLY A 392 18.15 27.37 5.07
CA GLY A 392 18.28 28.81 5.28
C GLY A 392 18.78 29.24 6.66
N ILE A 393 19.22 28.31 7.50
CA ILE A 393 19.85 28.63 8.79
C ILE A 393 21.29 29.09 8.56
N THR A 394 21.62 30.28 9.09
CA THR A 394 22.96 30.89 8.97
C THR A 394 23.77 30.79 10.26
N SER A 395 23.14 30.47 11.39
CA SER A 395 23.79 30.22 12.66
C SER A 395 24.46 28.86 12.67
N GLN A 396 25.65 28.76 13.26
CA GLN A 396 26.29 27.46 13.55
C GLN A 396 25.60 26.71 14.70
N TRP A 397 24.76 27.41 15.47
CA TRP A 397 23.97 26.84 16.55
C TRP A 397 22.49 26.85 16.18
N TRP A 398 21.86 25.68 16.13
CA TRP A 398 20.43 25.53 15.86
C TRP A 398 19.90 24.18 16.35
N ILE A 399 18.58 24.06 16.45
CA ILE A 399 17.90 22.87 16.98
C ILE A 399 17.06 22.21 15.88
N GLY A 400 17.21 20.90 15.70
CA GLY A 400 16.31 20.05 14.91
C GLY A 400 15.22 19.43 15.79
N GLN A 401 14.05 19.15 15.19
CA GLN A 401 12.84 18.79 15.94
C GLN A 401 12.68 17.28 16.17
N TYR A 402 12.05 16.93 17.29
CA TYR A 402 11.57 15.60 17.66
C TYR A 402 10.28 15.23 16.93
N GLY A 403 10.17 13.98 16.46
CA GLY A 403 8.99 13.47 15.75
C GLY A 403 8.93 13.88 14.28
N GLU A 404 10.04 14.38 13.75
CA GLU A 404 10.12 15.00 12.44
C GLU A 404 10.30 13.98 11.29
N PRO A 405 9.49 14.01 10.22
CA PRO A 405 9.61 13.12 9.07
C PRO A 405 10.68 13.61 8.08
N ARG A 406 11.91 13.09 8.19
CA ARG A 406 13.06 13.51 7.36
C ARG A 406 13.38 12.52 6.25
N LEU A 407 13.72 13.03 5.07
CA LEU A 407 14.16 12.19 3.93
C LEU A 407 15.69 11.97 3.87
N VAL A 408 16.44 12.53 4.82
CA VAL A 408 17.92 12.46 4.88
C VAL A 408 18.46 11.05 5.18
N TYR A 409 17.63 10.15 5.72
CA TYR A 409 18.04 8.79 6.12
C TYR A 409 18.14 7.81 4.94
N THR A 410 18.99 8.10 3.95
CA THR A 410 18.96 7.44 2.63
C THR A 410 19.65 6.08 2.54
N ASP A 411 20.41 5.68 3.58
CA ASP A 411 21.10 4.41 3.58
C ASP A 411 20.11 3.22 3.55
N LYS A 412 20.54 2.10 2.93
CA LYS A 412 19.74 0.87 2.85
C LYS A 412 19.37 0.33 4.24
N ALA A 413 20.18 0.60 5.28
CA ALA A 413 19.89 0.22 6.66
C ALA A 413 18.57 0.81 7.21
N PHE A 414 18.06 1.90 6.64
CA PHE A 414 16.78 2.49 7.05
C PHE A 414 15.58 1.88 6.34
N ARG A 415 15.79 1.08 5.28
CA ARG A 415 14.73 0.49 4.46
C ARG A 415 14.31 -0.88 4.98
N LYS A 416 13.02 -1.05 5.24
CA LYS A 416 12.37 -2.31 5.58
C LYS A 416 11.68 -2.88 4.34
N GLY A 417 12.42 -3.70 3.59
CA GLY A 417 11.91 -4.43 2.42
C GLY A 417 12.78 -4.31 1.17
N PRO A 418 12.42 -5.05 0.11
CA PRO A 418 13.26 -5.19 -1.08
C PRO A 418 13.23 -3.94 -1.97
N TRP A 419 12.09 -3.25 -2.08
CA TRP A 419 11.82 -2.19 -3.06
C TRP A 419 12.19 -0.80 -2.55
N LEU A 420 12.49 0.15 -3.45
CA LEU A 420 12.68 1.56 -3.06
C LEU A 420 11.44 2.16 -2.39
N ALA A 421 10.25 1.77 -2.86
CA ALA A 421 8.98 2.13 -2.24
C ALA A 421 8.58 1.26 -1.04
N SER A 422 9.48 0.41 -0.50
CA SER A 422 9.22 -0.34 0.75
C SER A 422 9.20 0.56 1.98
N ASN A 423 8.82 0.01 3.14
CA ASN A 423 8.77 0.80 4.38
C ASN A 423 10.16 1.35 4.70
N ARG A 424 10.22 2.50 5.36
CA ARG A 424 11.48 3.16 5.67
C ARG A 424 11.35 3.94 6.96
N ARG A 425 12.42 3.90 7.75
CA ARG A 425 12.55 4.71 8.95
C ARG A 425 12.82 6.15 8.54
N THR A 426 11.88 7.04 8.82
CA THR A 426 11.93 8.47 8.45
C THR A 426 11.65 9.39 9.63
N ILE A 427 11.05 8.90 10.72
CA ILE A 427 10.64 9.75 11.84
C ILE A 427 11.78 9.87 12.83
N HIS A 428 12.32 11.07 12.97
CA HIS A 428 13.42 11.35 13.89
C HIS A 428 12.96 11.27 15.35
N MET A 429 13.70 10.51 16.17
CA MET A 429 13.30 10.16 17.55
C MET A 429 14.03 10.96 18.63
N ALA A 430 14.80 11.98 18.25
CA ALA A 430 15.64 12.76 19.15
C ALA A 430 15.40 14.26 18.99
N VAL A 431 16.11 15.04 19.79
CA VAL A 431 16.33 16.46 19.51
C VAL A 431 17.78 16.59 19.08
N ASP A 432 17.99 17.12 17.87
CA ASP A 432 19.32 17.40 17.36
C ASP A 432 19.75 18.81 17.75
N ILE A 433 20.95 18.96 18.31
CA ILE A 433 21.50 20.26 18.66
C ILE A 433 22.78 20.48 17.87
N PHE A 434 22.67 21.25 16.80
CA PHE A 434 23.77 21.60 15.90
C PHE A 434 24.66 22.65 16.56
N ALA A 435 25.97 22.43 16.50
CA ALA A 435 26.99 23.29 17.10
C ALA A 435 28.37 22.97 16.50
N PRO A 436 29.39 23.85 16.63
CA PRO A 436 30.73 23.55 16.14
C PRO A 436 31.30 22.22 16.66
N ALA A 437 32.08 21.54 15.82
CA ALA A 437 32.78 20.33 16.25
C ALA A 437 33.74 20.64 17.43
N GLY A 438 33.88 19.69 18.35
CA GLY A 438 34.72 19.83 19.54
C GLY A 438 34.02 20.44 20.77
N GLU A 439 32.78 20.92 20.65
CA GLU A 439 32.02 21.43 21.78
C GLU A 439 31.84 20.35 22.88
N PRO A 440 32.11 20.66 24.17
CA PRO A 440 31.97 19.69 25.25
C PRO A 440 30.52 19.26 25.48
N VAL A 441 30.30 17.94 25.53
CA VAL A 441 29.02 17.32 25.87
C VAL A 441 29.02 16.95 27.35
N ARG A 442 27.96 17.38 28.05
CA ARG A 442 27.79 17.24 29.51
C ARG A 442 26.56 16.41 29.83
N ALA A 443 26.63 15.67 30.93
CA ALA A 443 25.48 14.90 31.41
C ALA A 443 24.46 15.84 32.10
N PRO A 444 23.18 15.85 31.70
CA PRO A 444 22.17 16.72 32.31
C PRO A 444 21.83 16.31 33.75
N LEU A 445 22.11 15.06 34.10
CA LEU A 445 21.98 14.48 35.42
C LEU A 445 23.08 13.43 35.64
N ALA A 446 23.30 13.02 36.89
CA ALA A 446 24.23 11.95 37.20
C ALA A 446 23.77 10.63 36.55
N GLY A 447 24.71 9.83 36.08
CA GLY A 447 24.41 8.57 35.41
C GLY A 447 25.63 7.68 35.28
N ARG A 448 25.36 6.41 34.97
CA ARG A 448 26.37 5.37 34.79
C ARG A 448 26.47 5.02 33.32
N VAL A 449 27.67 4.94 32.77
CA VAL A 449 27.89 4.55 31.37
C VAL A 449 27.35 3.13 31.15
N ALA A 450 26.29 3.00 30.37
CA ALA A 450 25.74 1.71 29.96
C ALA A 450 26.50 1.18 28.73
N LEU A 451 26.79 2.07 27.77
CA LEU A 451 27.50 1.75 26.54
C LEU A 451 28.32 2.97 26.07
N ALA A 452 29.48 2.71 25.51
CA ALA A 452 30.30 3.71 24.81
C ALA A 452 31.05 3.02 23.67
N GLU A 453 30.80 3.44 22.44
CA GLU A 453 31.42 2.85 21.25
C GLU A 453 31.55 3.86 20.10
N ASN A 454 32.19 3.46 19.01
CA ASN A 454 32.28 4.26 17.80
C ASN A 454 31.75 3.47 16.59
N ARG A 455 30.67 3.97 15.98
CA ARG A 455 29.97 3.41 14.83
C ARG A 455 30.46 4.06 13.55
N LYS A 456 31.25 3.31 12.77
CA LYS A 456 31.98 3.83 11.61
C LYS A 456 31.20 3.80 10.28
N ARG A 457 29.93 3.37 10.29
CA ARG A 457 29.15 3.31 9.06
C ARG A 457 28.82 4.73 8.57
N HIS A 458 28.71 4.89 7.26
CA HIS A 458 28.31 6.15 6.66
C HIS A 458 26.88 6.50 7.09
N LEU A 459 26.64 7.76 7.47
CA LEU A 459 25.37 8.29 7.97
C LEU A 459 24.85 7.58 9.25
N ASP A 460 25.75 6.94 10.01
CA ASP A 460 25.49 6.38 11.34
C ASP A 460 25.90 7.41 12.43
N TYR A 461 25.89 7.01 13.70
CA TYR A 461 26.14 7.90 14.84
C TYR A 461 27.59 8.36 15.03
N GLY A 462 28.61 7.72 14.44
CA GLY A 462 29.99 7.96 14.88
C GLY A 462 30.18 7.56 16.36
N GLY A 463 30.82 8.40 17.17
CA GLY A 463 30.90 8.18 18.61
C GLY A 463 29.52 8.22 19.28
N VAL A 464 29.17 7.17 20.02
CA VAL A 464 27.90 7.06 20.75
C VAL A 464 28.15 6.68 22.20
N VAL A 465 27.42 7.34 23.11
CA VAL A 465 27.41 7.04 24.55
C VAL A 465 25.97 6.90 25.01
N ILE A 466 25.71 5.88 25.84
CA ILE A 466 24.44 5.69 26.54
C ILE A 466 24.71 5.79 28.04
N LEU A 467 23.93 6.63 28.72
CA LEU A 467 23.94 6.74 30.18
C LEU A 467 22.67 6.12 30.77
N GLU A 468 22.84 5.26 31.77
CA GLU A 468 21.80 4.76 32.66
C GLU A 468 21.59 5.75 33.82
N HIS A 469 20.35 6.10 34.08
CA HIS A 469 19.94 7.01 35.14
C HIS A 469 18.95 6.34 36.08
N ARG A 470 18.92 6.82 37.33
CA ARG A 470 18.01 6.32 38.36
C ARG A 470 17.25 7.47 39.00
N THR A 471 15.93 7.35 39.06
CA THR A 471 15.09 8.28 39.82
C THR A 471 15.29 8.04 41.33
N PRO A 472 14.87 8.97 42.21
CA PRO A 472 14.89 8.74 43.67
C PRO A 472 14.11 7.50 44.12
N ALA A 473 13.13 7.04 43.32
CA ALA A 473 12.37 5.81 43.58
C ALA A 473 13.07 4.53 43.10
N GLY A 474 14.24 4.66 42.46
CA GLY A 474 15.00 3.54 41.90
C GLY A 474 14.59 3.13 40.49
N ASP A 475 13.63 3.83 39.86
CA ASP A 475 13.22 3.57 38.48
C ASP A 475 14.37 3.92 37.52
N VAL A 476 14.64 3.04 36.56
CA VAL A 476 15.77 3.16 35.61
C VAL A 476 15.29 3.69 34.26
N PHE A 477 16.05 4.61 33.66
CA PHE A 477 15.87 5.09 32.29
C PHE A 477 17.21 5.46 31.67
N HIS A 478 17.23 5.76 30.37
CA HIS A 478 18.47 5.95 29.62
C HIS A 478 18.45 7.21 28.76
N THR A 479 19.63 7.78 28.53
CA THR A 479 19.84 8.82 27.51
C THR A 479 20.93 8.40 26.53
N LEU A 480 20.70 8.66 25.25
CA LEU A 480 21.66 8.43 24.17
C LEU A 480 22.23 9.76 23.67
N TYR A 481 23.54 9.78 23.45
CA TYR A 481 24.32 10.89 22.91
C TYR A 481 25.06 10.39 21.67
N GLY A 482 24.59 10.78 20.49
CA GLY A 482 25.19 10.41 19.21
C GLY A 482 26.04 11.53 18.60
N HIS A 483 26.74 11.22 17.51
CA HIS A 483 27.55 12.15 16.71
C HIS A 483 28.74 12.76 17.47
N LEU A 484 29.28 11.99 18.42
CA LEU A 484 30.43 12.37 19.25
C LEU A 484 31.77 12.06 18.55
N ALA A 485 32.82 12.74 19.01
CA ALA A 485 34.20 12.44 18.63
C ALA A 485 34.60 11.04 19.10
N ALA A 486 35.32 10.30 18.24
CA ALA A 486 35.66 8.90 18.48
C ALA A 486 36.56 8.73 19.72
N ASP A 487 37.42 9.72 19.98
CA ASP A 487 38.36 9.71 21.09
C ASP A 487 37.68 9.87 22.46
N GLY A 488 36.54 10.55 22.52
CA GLY A 488 35.76 10.77 23.74
C GLY A 488 35.04 9.49 24.16
N ALA A 489 34.28 8.89 23.24
CA ALA A 489 33.55 7.66 23.50
C ALA A 489 34.48 6.50 23.88
N ALA A 490 35.63 6.35 23.20
CA ALA A 490 36.59 5.27 23.47
C ALA A 490 37.26 5.32 24.85
N LYS A 491 37.22 6.47 25.55
CA LYS A 491 37.82 6.62 26.90
C LYS A 491 36.89 6.16 28.02
N LEU A 492 35.59 6.07 27.74
CA LEU A 492 34.58 5.69 28.73
C LEU A 492 34.45 4.18 28.82
N LYS A 493 34.25 3.68 30.04
CA LYS A 493 34.06 2.25 30.29
C LYS A 493 32.64 1.99 30.78
N PRO A 494 31.97 0.91 30.34
CA PRO A 494 30.72 0.48 30.94
C PRO A 494 30.86 0.37 32.47
N GLY A 495 29.92 0.97 33.19
CA GLY A 495 29.93 1.07 34.65
C GLY A 495 30.63 2.30 35.23
N GLN A 496 31.27 3.14 34.42
CA GLN A 496 31.83 4.41 34.89
C GLN A 496 30.71 5.38 35.31
N GLU A 497 30.85 6.00 36.48
CA GLU A 497 29.95 7.04 36.97
C GLU A 497 30.32 8.40 36.36
N ILE A 498 29.31 9.16 35.94
CA ILE A 498 29.41 10.52 35.41
C ILE A 498 28.53 11.43 36.25
N ALA A 499 29.10 12.52 36.79
CA ALA A 499 28.36 13.47 37.61
C ALA A 499 27.50 14.41 36.75
N ALA A 500 26.42 14.95 37.34
CA ALA A 500 25.61 15.97 36.68
C ALA A 500 26.48 17.20 36.33
N GLY A 501 26.41 17.65 35.07
CA GLY A 501 27.20 18.76 34.53
C GLY A 501 28.66 18.41 34.17
N GLU A 502 29.11 17.18 34.45
CA GLU A 502 30.43 16.71 34.05
C GLU A 502 30.51 16.59 32.52
N ALA A 503 31.58 17.14 31.93
CA ALA A 503 31.86 16.98 30.50
C ALA A 503 32.54 15.62 30.28
N PHE A 504 31.89 14.73 29.52
CA PHE A 504 32.36 13.35 29.33
C PHE A 504 32.73 13.04 27.87
N ALA A 505 32.28 13.87 26.92
CA ALA A 505 32.56 13.72 25.49
C ALA A 505 32.63 15.09 24.78
N ARG A 506 32.83 15.07 23.46
CA ARG A 506 32.78 16.25 22.58
C ARG A 506 32.07 15.92 21.28
N LEU A 507 31.50 16.91 20.61
CA LEU A 507 30.93 16.74 19.27
C LEU A 507 32.01 16.35 18.26
N GLY A 508 31.70 15.34 17.43
CA GLY A 508 32.61 14.86 16.40
C GLY A 508 32.58 15.74 15.16
N PRO A 509 33.73 15.95 14.48
CA PRO A 509 33.72 16.49 13.12
C PRO A 509 33.05 15.52 12.15
N ALA A 510 32.71 15.99 10.94
CA ALA A 510 32.03 15.18 9.91
C ALA A 510 32.77 13.86 9.60
N GLU A 511 34.09 13.86 9.71
CA GLU A 511 34.96 12.71 9.47
C GLU A 511 34.83 11.62 10.54
N GLU A 512 34.31 11.96 11.73
CA GLU A 512 34.19 11.05 12.87
C GLU A 512 32.73 10.78 13.28
N ASN A 513 31.79 11.66 12.91
CA ASN A 513 30.40 11.60 13.36
C ASN A 513 29.44 10.86 12.39
N GLY A 514 29.97 10.22 11.35
CA GLY A 514 29.17 9.56 10.30
C GLY A 514 29.04 10.34 8.98
N GLY A 515 29.57 11.57 8.91
CA GLY A 515 29.53 12.41 7.70
C GLY A 515 28.55 13.59 7.79
N TRP A 516 27.93 13.77 8.95
CA TRP A 516 26.90 14.79 9.20
C TRP A 516 27.52 16.15 9.53
N GLU A 517 26.76 17.22 9.28
CA GLU A 517 27.00 18.51 9.93
C GLU A 517 27.14 18.28 11.45
N PRO A 518 28.18 18.81 12.13
CA PRO A 518 28.39 18.56 13.55
C PRO A 518 27.17 18.91 14.41
N HIS A 519 26.66 17.94 15.17
CA HIS A 519 25.52 18.09 16.07
C HIS A 519 25.56 17.03 17.17
N LEU A 520 24.75 17.23 18.20
CA LEU A 520 24.41 16.22 19.19
C LEU A 520 23.05 15.61 18.84
N HIS A 521 22.97 14.30 18.65
CA HIS A 521 21.69 13.57 18.70
C HIS A 521 21.41 13.21 20.15
N PHE A 522 20.40 13.84 20.76
CA PHE A 522 20.03 13.62 22.16
C PHE A 522 18.67 12.95 22.29
N GLN A 523 18.64 11.74 22.84
CA GLN A 523 17.44 10.91 22.91
C GLN A 523 17.22 10.35 24.32
N LEU A 524 15.95 10.27 24.73
CA LEU A 524 15.49 9.64 25.96
C LEU A 524 14.89 8.27 25.63
N ALA A 525 15.15 7.26 26.48
CA ALA A 525 14.43 5.98 26.47
C ALA A 525 14.01 5.56 27.88
N LEU A 526 12.77 5.07 27.99
CA LEU A 526 12.19 4.57 29.25
C LEU A 526 12.52 3.10 29.52
N THR A 527 12.96 2.35 28.50
CA THR A 527 13.47 0.98 28.58
C THR A 527 14.44 0.74 27.42
N LEU A 528 15.30 -0.28 27.53
CA LEU A 528 16.12 -0.78 26.41
C LEU A 528 15.63 -2.14 25.88
N ASP A 529 14.57 -2.70 26.48
CA ASP A 529 14.01 -3.98 26.06
C ASP A 529 13.57 -3.89 24.58
N GLY A 530 14.01 -4.83 23.74
CA GLY A 530 13.70 -4.82 22.31
C GLY A 530 14.37 -3.70 21.50
N MET A 531 15.41 -3.04 22.03
CA MET A 531 16.26 -2.13 21.25
C MET A 531 17.50 -2.83 20.66
N GLY A 532 17.84 -4.04 21.15
CA GLY A 532 19.01 -4.79 20.74
C GLY A 532 20.33 -4.04 20.95
N HIS A 533 21.36 -4.40 20.18
CA HIS A 533 22.66 -3.70 20.19
C HIS A 533 22.68 -2.42 19.35
N ASP A 534 21.60 -2.11 18.63
CA ASP A 534 21.50 -1.00 17.68
C ASP A 534 20.34 -0.07 18.04
N TRP A 535 20.52 0.76 19.08
CA TRP A 535 19.52 1.73 19.52
C TRP A 535 19.05 2.64 18.35
N PRO A 536 17.77 2.59 17.96
CA PRO A 536 17.27 3.33 16.82
C PRO A 536 17.08 4.82 17.12
N GLY A 537 17.68 5.67 16.28
CA GLY A 537 17.45 7.13 16.29
C GLY A 537 16.32 7.59 15.37
N VAL A 538 15.79 6.65 14.59
CA VAL A 538 14.78 6.91 13.56
C VAL A 538 13.77 5.77 13.59
N ALA A 539 12.49 6.11 13.60
CA ALA A 539 11.37 5.18 13.59
C ALA A 539 10.78 5.02 12.19
N ASP A 540 10.23 3.83 11.95
CA ASP A 540 9.28 3.61 10.87
C ASP A 540 7.98 4.38 11.20
N PRO A 541 7.41 5.16 10.27
CA PRO A 541 6.14 5.83 10.47
C PRO A 541 5.02 4.95 11.02
N ASP A 542 4.98 3.66 10.65
CA ASP A 542 3.94 2.73 11.11
C ASP A 542 4.17 2.26 12.56
N ASP A 543 5.40 2.38 13.07
CA ASP A 543 5.77 2.07 14.46
C ASP A 543 5.89 3.33 15.33
N TRP A 544 5.62 4.53 14.79
CA TRP A 544 5.92 5.79 15.48
C TRP A 544 5.26 5.89 16.85
N ALA A 545 3.99 5.48 16.99
CA ALA A 545 3.29 5.52 18.27
C ALA A 545 3.99 4.68 19.35
N LEU A 546 4.50 3.49 18.98
CA LEU A 546 5.26 2.63 19.90
C LEU A 546 6.59 3.28 20.27
N TRP A 547 7.33 3.76 19.27
CA TRP A 547 8.63 4.38 19.48
C TRP A 547 8.54 5.68 20.27
N GLN A 548 7.47 6.46 20.12
CA GLN A 548 7.19 7.63 20.94
C GLN A 548 6.91 7.25 22.41
N ALA A 549 6.22 6.13 22.66
CA ALA A 549 5.97 5.65 24.01
C ALA A 549 7.24 5.12 24.71
N ILE A 550 8.16 4.53 23.94
CA ILE A 550 9.45 4.03 24.46
C ILE A 550 10.48 5.16 24.58
N CYS A 551 10.57 6.01 23.55
CA CYS A 551 11.50 7.14 23.43
C CYS A 551 10.73 8.46 23.33
N PRO A 552 10.16 8.96 24.45
CA PRO A 552 9.39 10.19 24.45
C PRO A 552 10.27 11.43 24.20
N ASN A 553 9.62 12.57 23.96
CA ASN A 553 10.29 13.86 23.71
C ASN A 553 11.28 14.19 24.85
N PRO A 554 12.59 14.36 24.57
CA PRO A 554 13.60 14.64 25.59
C PRO A 554 13.66 16.11 26.04
N ALA A 555 12.78 17.00 25.55
CA ALA A 555 12.81 18.44 25.81
C ALA A 555 12.97 18.81 27.29
N ALA A 556 12.29 18.09 28.20
CA ALA A 556 12.39 18.34 29.64
C ALA A 556 13.82 18.20 30.17
N LEU A 557 14.58 17.20 29.71
CA LEU A 557 16.00 17.00 30.07
C LEU A 557 16.91 18.09 29.49
N LEU A 558 16.45 18.79 28.45
CA LEU A 558 17.11 19.95 27.86
C LEU A 558 16.66 21.28 28.48
N ASN A 559 15.78 21.23 29.51
CA ASN A 559 15.12 22.39 30.11
C ASN A 559 14.28 23.23 29.13
N LEU A 560 13.74 22.60 28.08
CA LEU A 560 12.91 23.25 27.06
C LEU A 560 11.41 22.89 27.24
N PRO A 561 10.49 23.77 26.83
CA PRO A 561 9.10 23.39 26.56
C PRO A 561 9.00 22.28 25.50
N ASP A 562 8.00 21.40 25.58
CA ASP A 562 7.90 20.27 24.66
C ASP A 562 7.58 20.75 23.24
N GLU A 563 6.66 21.72 23.14
CA GLU A 563 6.24 22.39 21.92
C GLU A 563 7.36 23.16 21.22
N ARG A 564 8.45 23.49 21.94
CA ARG A 564 9.59 24.21 21.33
C ARG A 564 10.33 23.35 20.33
N VAL A 565 10.35 22.04 20.55
CA VAL A 565 11.16 21.09 19.76
C VAL A 565 10.34 19.96 19.16
N ALA A 566 9.04 19.86 19.46
CA ALA A 566 8.14 18.93 18.80
C ALA A 566 7.82 19.40 17.36
N TYR A 567 7.84 18.49 16.41
CA TYR A 567 7.32 18.73 15.06
C TYR A 567 5.78 18.70 15.06
N GLU A 568 5.16 19.69 14.40
CA GLU A 568 3.71 19.74 14.21
C GLU A 568 3.34 19.14 12.84
N PRO A 569 2.71 17.95 12.80
CA PRO A 569 2.32 17.35 11.53
C PRO A 569 1.15 18.09 10.87
N ILE A 570 1.07 18.00 9.54
CA ILE A 570 -0.05 18.53 8.77
C ILE A 570 -1.35 17.80 9.14
N ASP A 571 -2.39 18.56 9.53
CA ASP A 571 -3.73 18.02 9.72
C ASP A 571 -4.41 17.76 8.35
N GLU A 572 -4.30 16.53 7.87
CA GLU A 572 -4.86 16.11 6.59
C GLU A 572 -6.40 16.16 6.57
N ALA A 573 -7.07 15.99 7.71
CA ALA A 573 -8.52 16.06 7.81
C ALA A 573 -9.01 17.50 7.68
N ALA A 574 -8.34 18.43 8.36
CA ALA A 574 -8.58 19.87 8.21
C ALA A 574 -8.30 20.32 6.76
N LEU A 575 -7.16 19.91 6.18
CA LEU A 575 -6.80 20.22 4.79
C LEU A 575 -7.88 19.75 3.79
N LEU A 576 -8.40 18.53 3.97
CA LEU A 576 -9.47 18.01 3.13
C LEU A 576 -10.78 18.78 3.31
N ALA A 577 -11.14 19.15 4.54
CA ALA A 577 -12.33 19.95 4.84
C ALA A 577 -12.23 21.34 4.20
N GLU A 578 -11.09 22.01 4.33
CA GLU A 578 -10.84 23.31 3.72
C GLU A 578 -10.90 23.25 2.19
N ARG A 579 -10.29 22.24 1.58
CA ARG A 579 -10.38 22.03 0.13
C ARG A 579 -11.83 21.91 -0.33
N LYS A 580 -12.65 21.11 0.37
CA LYS A 580 -14.08 20.96 0.06
C LYS A 580 -14.86 22.27 0.19
N ALA A 581 -14.49 23.13 1.14
CA ALA A 581 -15.14 24.41 1.36
C ALA A 581 -14.74 25.48 0.32
N ARG A 582 -13.55 25.36 -0.29
CA ARG A 582 -13.01 26.39 -1.20
C ARG A 582 -13.08 26.01 -2.68
N PHE A 583 -13.07 24.73 -3.05
CA PHE A 583 -12.97 24.28 -4.44
C PHE A 583 -14.28 23.69 -4.96
N GLY A 584 -14.51 23.80 -6.28
CA GLY A 584 -15.69 23.22 -6.93
C GLY A 584 -15.74 21.70 -6.77
N ALA A 585 -16.92 21.16 -6.44
CA ALA A 585 -17.12 19.72 -6.17
C ALA A 585 -16.90 18.80 -7.39
N ASN A 586 -16.80 19.38 -8.59
CA ASN A 586 -16.42 18.72 -9.84
C ASN A 586 -14.90 18.51 -9.98
N LEU A 587 -14.07 19.13 -9.14
CA LEU A 587 -12.63 18.88 -9.03
C LEU A 587 -12.36 17.69 -8.10
N LYS A 588 -12.66 16.49 -8.60
CA LYS A 588 -12.57 15.23 -7.85
C LYS A 588 -11.13 14.91 -7.42
N LEU A 589 -11.01 14.27 -6.26
CA LEU A 589 -9.80 13.60 -5.80
C LEU A 589 -9.87 12.11 -6.16
N SER A 590 -8.72 11.51 -6.45
CA SER A 590 -8.60 10.07 -6.67
C SER A 590 -8.65 9.30 -5.35
N TYR A 591 -9.00 8.02 -5.44
CA TYR A 591 -9.09 7.04 -4.34
C TYR A 591 -10.20 7.30 -3.31
N LYS A 592 -10.60 6.24 -2.60
CA LYS A 592 -11.56 6.32 -1.47
C LYS A 592 -10.97 7.11 -0.30
N ARG A 593 -9.65 6.94 -0.07
CA ARG A 593 -8.83 7.69 0.89
C ARG A 593 -7.80 8.51 0.11
N PRO A 594 -8.04 9.82 -0.10
CA PRO A 594 -7.07 10.71 -0.75
C PRO A 594 -5.73 10.73 -0.01
N ILE A 595 -4.68 11.18 -0.71
CA ILE A 595 -3.31 11.21 -0.19
C ILE A 595 -2.77 12.62 -0.32
N THR A 596 -2.05 13.07 0.71
CA THR A 596 -1.28 14.30 0.68
C THR A 596 0.18 13.99 0.34
N PHE A 597 0.66 14.48 -0.80
CA PHE A 597 2.06 14.37 -1.21
C PHE A 597 2.76 15.71 -1.06
N LEU A 598 3.97 15.69 -0.50
CA LEU A 598 4.79 16.90 -0.29
C LEU A 598 6.04 16.92 -1.16
N ARG A 599 6.47 15.76 -1.65
CA ARG A 599 7.68 15.64 -2.49
C ARG A 599 7.55 14.58 -3.56
N GLY A 600 8.31 14.74 -4.64
CA GLY A 600 8.45 13.75 -5.70
C GLY A 600 9.87 13.68 -6.22
N TRP A 601 10.27 12.51 -6.72
CA TRP A 601 11.57 12.27 -7.34
C TRP A 601 11.45 11.15 -8.37
N ARG A 602 11.80 11.43 -9.63
CA ARG A 602 11.65 10.47 -10.75
C ARG A 602 10.21 9.92 -10.82
N HIS A 603 9.99 8.63 -10.58
CA HIS A 603 8.67 7.98 -10.55
C HIS A 603 8.21 7.65 -9.13
N HIS A 604 8.69 8.38 -8.13
CA HIS A 604 8.28 8.23 -6.74
C HIS A 604 7.67 9.53 -6.18
N LEU A 605 6.67 9.39 -5.32
CA LEU A 605 6.04 10.46 -4.54
C LEU A 605 6.16 10.13 -3.04
N PHE A 606 6.16 11.14 -2.18
CA PHE A 606 6.37 10.98 -0.74
C PHE A 606 5.26 11.67 0.04
N ASP A 607 4.65 10.94 0.98
CA ASP A 607 3.57 11.45 1.83
C ASP A 607 4.09 12.36 2.96
N THR A 608 3.17 12.86 3.79
CA THR A 608 3.45 13.73 4.95
C THR A 608 4.43 13.14 5.97
N MET A 609 4.61 11.82 5.99
CA MET A 609 5.49 11.08 6.89
C MET A 609 6.78 10.59 6.20
N GLY A 610 6.97 10.96 4.94
CA GLY A 610 8.11 10.55 4.12
C GLY A 610 8.01 9.12 3.57
N ARG A 611 6.82 8.49 3.61
CA ARG A 611 6.61 7.17 2.99
C ARG A 611 6.68 7.30 1.46
N PRO A 612 7.49 6.48 0.78
CA PRO A 612 7.55 6.48 -0.68
C PRO A 612 6.36 5.73 -1.32
N TYR A 613 5.84 6.28 -2.41
CA TYR A 613 4.82 5.73 -3.28
C TYR A 613 5.36 5.62 -4.70
N LEU A 614 5.16 4.47 -5.34
CA LEU A 614 5.48 4.26 -6.75
C LEU A 614 4.40 4.90 -7.64
N ASP A 615 4.78 5.86 -8.47
CA ASP A 615 3.91 6.52 -9.43
C ASP A 615 3.82 5.72 -10.73
N ALA A 616 2.75 4.91 -10.83
CA ALA A 616 2.45 4.10 -12.00
C ALA A 616 1.33 4.69 -12.88
N TYR A 617 1.04 5.99 -12.77
CA TYR A 617 -0.12 6.61 -13.43
C TYR A 617 0.18 7.92 -14.19
N ASN A 618 1.02 8.79 -13.61
CA ASN A 618 1.18 10.14 -14.14
C ASN A 618 2.11 10.17 -15.35
N ASN A 619 1.61 10.64 -16.50
CA ASN A 619 2.43 10.91 -17.69
C ASN A 619 2.89 12.37 -17.83
N VAL A 620 2.34 13.27 -17.01
CA VAL A 620 2.68 14.69 -17.00
C VAL A 620 4.14 14.90 -16.56
N PRO A 621 4.60 14.35 -15.41
CA PRO A 621 6.03 14.29 -15.07
C PRO A 621 6.73 13.23 -15.92
N HIS A 622 6.72 13.41 -17.23
CA HIS A 622 7.17 12.47 -18.25
C HIS A 622 8.62 11.99 -18.04
N VAL A 623 9.53 12.94 -17.80
CA VAL A 623 10.95 12.68 -17.48
C VAL A 623 11.18 12.50 -15.98
N GLY A 624 10.10 12.41 -15.21
CA GLY A 624 10.11 12.23 -13.76
C GLY A 624 9.94 13.53 -12.96
N HIS A 625 9.49 13.36 -11.72
CA HIS A 625 9.30 14.40 -10.72
C HIS A 625 10.63 15.04 -10.32
N ALA A 626 10.60 16.36 -10.12
CA ALA A 626 11.71 17.18 -9.61
C ALA A 626 13.04 17.04 -10.39
N HIS A 627 12.96 16.82 -11.71
CA HIS A 627 14.14 16.65 -12.56
C HIS A 627 15.14 17.83 -12.42
N PRO A 628 16.41 17.58 -12.06
CA PRO A 628 17.36 18.65 -11.72
C PRO A 628 17.67 19.59 -12.90
N ARG A 629 17.72 19.06 -14.12
CA ARG A 629 17.93 19.85 -15.35
C ARG A 629 16.78 20.83 -15.62
N ILE A 630 15.54 20.39 -15.45
CA ILE A 630 14.34 21.25 -15.61
C ILE A 630 14.35 22.39 -14.59
N ARG A 631 14.70 22.09 -13.33
CA ARG A 631 14.84 23.11 -12.29
C ARG A 631 15.89 24.15 -12.66
N ALA A 632 17.07 23.72 -13.13
CA ALA A 632 18.14 24.62 -13.54
C ALA A 632 17.73 25.55 -14.68
N VAL A 633 17.05 25.02 -15.70
CA VAL A 633 16.50 25.80 -16.82
C VAL A 633 15.48 26.83 -16.35
N ALA A 634 14.57 26.44 -15.44
CA ALA A 634 13.57 27.35 -14.92
C ALA A 634 14.19 28.50 -14.12
N MET A 635 15.13 28.19 -13.23
CA MET A 635 15.84 29.19 -12.43
C MET A 635 16.62 30.18 -13.30
N ASP A 636 17.39 29.68 -14.28
CA ASP A 636 18.16 30.55 -15.18
C ASP A 636 17.26 31.45 -16.04
N GLN A 637 16.16 30.93 -16.59
CA GLN A 637 15.28 31.77 -17.41
C GLN A 637 14.52 32.81 -16.59
N LEU A 638 14.04 32.46 -15.39
CA LEU A 638 13.33 33.39 -14.50
C LEU A 638 14.22 34.54 -14.01
N ALA A 639 15.53 34.30 -13.87
CA ALA A 639 16.51 35.34 -13.55
C ALA A 639 16.78 36.33 -14.71
N ARG A 640 16.34 36.00 -15.94
CA ARG A 640 16.58 36.81 -17.15
C ARG A 640 15.33 37.56 -17.59
N MET A 641 14.31 36.83 -18.05
CA MET A 641 13.05 37.39 -18.55
C MET A 641 11.99 36.31 -18.73
N ASN A 642 10.71 36.70 -18.73
CA ASN A 642 9.64 35.86 -19.24
C ASN A 642 8.54 36.73 -19.86
N SER A 643 8.33 36.65 -21.16
CA SER A 643 7.42 37.53 -21.91
C SER A 643 6.63 36.77 -22.99
N ASN A 644 5.73 37.49 -23.67
CA ASN A 644 4.95 37.00 -24.79
C ASN A 644 5.75 36.96 -26.11
N THR A 645 5.21 36.30 -27.13
CA THR A 645 5.86 36.02 -28.42
C THR A 645 5.88 37.17 -29.44
N ARG A 646 5.39 38.37 -29.09
CA ARG A 646 5.49 39.55 -29.98
C ARG A 646 6.90 40.13 -30.08
N TYR A 647 7.79 39.72 -29.18
CA TYR A 647 9.21 40.09 -29.21
C TYR A 647 10.04 38.90 -29.66
N LEU A 648 11.03 39.15 -30.52
CA LEU A 648 11.93 38.10 -31.01
C LEU A 648 12.76 37.51 -29.87
N HIS A 649 12.88 36.19 -29.87
CA HIS A 649 13.73 35.46 -28.92
C HIS A 649 14.11 34.09 -29.53
N PRO A 650 15.31 33.55 -29.26
CA PRO A 650 15.75 32.26 -29.83
C PRO A 650 14.98 31.05 -29.27
N ALA A 651 14.47 31.10 -28.04
CA ALA A 651 13.85 29.92 -27.40
C ALA A 651 12.63 29.33 -28.15
N PRO A 652 11.64 30.11 -28.63
CA PRO A 652 10.57 29.56 -29.46
C PRO A 652 11.06 28.90 -30.75
N MET A 653 12.09 29.47 -31.41
CA MET A 653 12.70 28.88 -32.60
C MET A 653 13.39 27.55 -32.29
N ALA A 654 14.18 27.51 -31.22
CA ALA A 654 14.88 26.30 -30.79
C ALA A 654 13.92 25.14 -30.42
N LEU A 655 12.74 25.46 -29.86
CA LEU A 655 11.71 24.45 -29.61
C LEU A 655 11.06 23.99 -30.92
N ALA A 656 10.72 24.92 -31.82
CA ALA A 656 10.11 24.58 -33.11
C ALA A 656 11.03 23.68 -33.95
N GLU A 657 12.33 23.97 -34.00
CA GLU A 657 13.35 23.15 -34.67
C GLU A 657 13.40 21.73 -34.09
N ARG A 658 13.45 21.58 -32.76
CA ARG A 658 13.45 20.27 -32.09
C ARG A 658 12.20 19.45 -32.39
N LEU A 659 11.01 20.07 -32.31
CA LEU A 659 9.74 19.39 -32.56
C LEU A 659 9.63 18.94 -34.02
N THR A 660 9.91 19.84 -34.96
CA THR A 660 9.80 19.55 -36.40
C THR A 660 10.86 18.55 -36.89
N ALA A 661 12.03 18.50 -36.24
CA ALA A 661 13.05 17.47 -36.53
C ALA A 661 12.59 16.03 -36.20
N LYS A 662 11.56 15.88 -35.35
CA LYS A 662 10.96 14.58 -35.00
C LYS A 662 9.72 14.26 -35.84
N LEU A 663 9.27 15.18 -36.69
CA LEU A 663 8.03 15.05 -37.46
C LEU A 663 8.32 14.86 -38.95
N PRO A 664 7.34 14.34 -39.72
CA PRO A 664 7.38 14.42 -41.19
C PRO A 664 7.64 15.85 -41.67
N LYS A 665 8.49 16.00 -42.70
CA LYS A 665 8.97 17.29 -43.21
C LYS A 665 7.85 18.28 -43.60
N GLU A 666 6.66 17.77 -43.94
CA GLU A 666 5.52 18.61 -44.29
C GLU A 666 4.90 19.34 -43.06
N LEU A 667 5.13 18.84 -41.85
CA LEU A 667 4.65 19.41 -40.59
C LEU A 667 5.70 20.38 -40.02
N GLU A 668 5.76 21.57 -40.61
CA GLU A 668 6.85 22.55 -40.39
C GLU A 668 6.41 23.87 -39.71
N VAL A 669 5.13 24.02 -39.36
CA VAL A 669 4.61 25.24 -38.69
C VAL A 669 4.13 24.92 -37.28
N CYS A 670 4.70 25.59 -36.28
CA CYS A 670 4.32 25.43 -34.87
C CYS A 670 3.52 26.63 -34.35
N PHE A 671 2.42 26.34 -33.67
CA PHE A 671 1.73 27.25 -32.77
C PHE A 671 1.90 26.76 -31.33
N PHE A 672 2.23 27.66 -30.40
CA PHE A 672 2.39 27.33 -28.99
C PHE A 672 1.27 27.94 -28.16
N VAL A 673 0.76 27.14 -27.21
CA VAL A 673 -0.35 27.46 -26.31
C VAL A 673 -0.03 26.93 -24.91
N ASN A 674 -0.96 26.97 -23.96
CA ASN A 674 -0.69 26.65 -22.56
C ASN A 674 -1.22 25.29 -22.10
N SER A 675 -2.02 24.61 -22.92
CA SER A 675 -2.55 23.29 -22.60
C SER A 675 -2.92 22.49 -23.85
N GLY A 676 -3.12 21.18 -23.68
CA GLY A 676 -3.70 20.34 -24.74
C GLY A 676 -5.13 20.76 -25.12
N SER A 677 -5.90 21.34 -24.20
CA SER A 677 -7.26 21.83 -24.51
C SER A 677 -7.22 23.02 -25.46
N GLU A 678 -6.35 24.00 -25.20
CA GLU A 678 -6.15 25.13 -26.12
C GLU A 678 -5.58 24.67 -27.46
N ALA A 679 -4.72 23.66 -27.45
CA ALA A 679 -4.13 23.11 -28.66
C ALA A 679 -5.18 22.42 -29.54
N ASN A 680 -6.07 21.61 -28.94
CA ASN A 680 -7.19 21.00 -29.65
C ASN A 680 -8.21 22.05 -30.13
N GLU A 681 -8.50 23.09 -29.34
CA GLU A 681 -9.36 24.20 -29.78
C GLU A 681 -8.78 24.92 -31.01
N LEU A 682 -7.47 25.19 -31.00
CA LEU A 682 -6.79 25.78 -32.16
C LEU A 682 -6.76 24.82 -33.36
N ALA A 683 -6.53 23.52 -33.15
CA ALA A 683 -6.57 22.52 -34.21
C ALA A 683 -7.93 22.46 -34.91
N LEU A 684 -9.03 22.56 -34.15
CA LEU A 684 -10.39 22.67 -34.72
C LEU A 684 -10.55 23.92 -35.59
N ARG A 685 -10.00 25.06 -35.18
CA ARG A 685 -10.04 26.30 -35.96
C ARG A 685 -9.22 26.19 -37.25
N LEU A 686 -8.03 25.59 -37.18
CA LEU A 686 -7.16 25.32 -38.34
C LEU A 686 -7.85 24.38 -39.34
N ALA A 687 -8.48 23.30 -38.86
CA ALA A 687 -9.21 22.36 -39.70
C ALA A 687 -10.36 23.02 -40.47
N ARG A 688 -11.13 23.88 -39.79
CA ARG A 688 -12.23 24.64 -40.42
C ARG A 688 -11.71 25.63 -41.46
N ALA A 689 -10.64 26.35 -41.16
CA ALA A 689 -10.03 27.29 -42.11
C ALA A 689 -9.49 26.58 -43.36
N ALA A 690 -8.86 25.41 -43.20
CA ALA A 690 -8.23 24.66 -44.29
C ALA A 690 -9.25 24.01 -45.24
N SER A 691 -10.29 23.39 -44.69
CA SER A 691 -11.31 22.65 -45.45
C SER A 691 -12.47 23.51 -45.95
N GLY A 692 -12.75 24.63 -45.27
CA GLY A 692 -13.99 25.39 -45.39
C GLY A 692 -15.23 24.64 -44.87
N GLY A 693 -15.05 23.49 -44.19
CA GLY A 693 -16.11 22.77 -43.49
C GLY A 693 -16.24 23.21 -42.03
N TYR A 694 -17.28 22.72 -41.35
CA TYR A 694 -17.51 23.01 -39.93
C TYR A 694 -17.55 21.76 -39.05
N ASP A 695 -17.98 20.63 -39.62
CA ASP A 695 -18.37 19.45 -38.87
C ASP A 695 -17.20 18.49 -38.65
N ILE A 696 -17.15 17.83 -37.49
CA ILE A 696 -16.04 16.94 -37.11
C ILE A 696 -16.53 15.51 -36.93
N VAL A 697 -15.69 14.56 -37.38
CA VAL A 697 -15.81 13.14 -37.05
C VAL A 697 -14.83 12.80 -35.92
N THR A 698 -15.28 12.10 -34.88
CA THR A 698 -14.45 11.69 -33.73
C THR A 698 -14.94 10.36 -33.14
N PRO A 699 -14.08 9.54 -32.49
CA PRO A 699 -14.54 8.33 -31.83
C PRO A 699 -15.51 8.59 -30.66
N ASP A 700 -16.46 7.68 -30.42
CA ASP A 700 -17.51 7.77 -29.38
C ASP A 700 -17.00 7.64 -27.94
N HIS A 701 -15.68 7.53 -27.71
CA HIS A 701 -15.08 7.48 -26.37
C HIS A 701 -13.69 8.16 -26.34
N GLY A 702 -13.60 9.39 -26.88
CA GLY A 702 -12.40 10.25 -26.80
C GLY A 702 -12.54 11.44 -25.82
N TYR A 703 -11.41 11.96 -25.34
CA TYR A 703 -11.33 13.20 -24.54
C TYR A 703 -10.25 14.16 -25.05
N HIS A 704 -10.67 15.33 -25.53
CA HIS A 704 -9.81 16.32 -26.18
C HIS A 704 -9.63 17.62 -25.39
N GLY A 705 -10.28 17.78 -24.23
CA GLY A 705 -10.04 18.94 -23.38
C GLY A 705 -11.26 19.51 -22.67
N ASN A 706 -11.10 20.70 -22.10
CA ASN A 706 -12.10 21.35 -21.25
C ASN A 706 -12.62 22.69 -21.78
N THR A 707 -12.15 23.19 -22.93
CA THR A 707 -12.75 24.33 -23.63
C THR A 707 -14.08 23.93 -24.27
N THR A 708 -14.93 24.88 -24.64
CA THR A 708 -16.25 24.58 -25.22
C THR A 708 -16.15 23.70 -26.47
N GLY A 709 -15.30 24.05 -27.44
CA GLY A 709 -15.12 23.24 -28.65
C GLY A 709 -14.55 21.86 -28.36
N ALA A 710 -13.56 21.77 -27.47
CA ALA A 710 -12.95 20.50 -27.08
C ALA A 710 -13.91 19.58 -26.29
N ILE A 711 -14.75 20.14 -25.40
CA ILE A 711 -15.78 19.37 -24.68
C ILE A 711 -16.86 18.88 -25.64
N ASP A 712 -17.29 19.71 -26.59
CA ASP A 712 -18.35 19.37 -27.54
C ASP A 712 -18.00 18.15 -28.42
N ILE A 713 -16.71 17.90 -28.67
CA ILE A 713 -16.21 16.71 -29.40
C ILE A 713 -15.77 15.56 -28.48
N SER A 714 -15.81 15.73 -27.15
CA SER A 714 -15.35 14.73 -26.18
C SER A 714 -16.51 13.84 -25.73
N ALA A 715 -16.78 12.75 -26.45
CA ALA A 715 -17.86 11.82 -26.15
C ALA A 715 -17.77 11.22 -24.74
N TYR A 716 -16.54 11.01 -24.24
CA TYR A 716 -16.29 10.63 -22.84
C TYR A 716 -16.95 11.56 -21.79
N LYS A 717 -17.17 12.83 -22.14
CA LYS A 717 -17.83 13.82 -21.27
C LYS A 717 -19.29 14.03 -21.63
N PHE A 718 -19.62 14.33 -22.88
CA PHE A 718 -21.00 14.71 -23.21
C PHE A 718 -21.99 13.55 -23.17
N ASN A 719 -21.54 12.29 -23.23
CA ASN A 719 -22.39 11.11 -23.02
C ASN A 719 -22.72 10.87 -21.53
N LYS A 720 -22.05 11.57 -20.60
CA LYS A 720 -22.40 11.50 -19.18
C LYS A 720 -23.74 12.20 -18.90
N PRO A 721 -24.49 11.77 -17.87
CA PRO A 721 -25.76 12.40 -17.51
C PRO A 721 -25.60 13.92 -17.32
N ASN A 722 -26.62 14.68 -17.76
CA ASN A 722 -26.72 16.13 -17.60
C ASN A 722 -25.72 17.00 -18.40
N MET A 723 -25.01 16.43 -19.40
CA MET A 723 -24.02 17.18 -20.20
C MET A 723 -24.55 17.72 -21.55
N GLY A 724 -25.85 17.61 -21.82
CA GLY A 724 -26.50 18.17 -23.01
C GLY A 724 -26.28 17.37 -24.32
N GLY A 725 -25.57 16.24 -24.25
CA GLY A 725 -25.40 15.30 -25.36
C GLY A 725 -24.55 15.80 -26.53
N ARG A 726 -24.47 14.98 -27.57
CA ARG A 726 -23.73 15.24 -28.81
C ARG A 726 -24.27 16.48 -29.54
N LYS A 727 -23.38 17.37 -29.98
CA LYS A 727 -23.75 18.54 -30.80
C LYS A 727 -24.03 18.15 -32.26
N PRO A 728 -24.90 18.89 -33.00
CA PRO A 728 -25.24 18.56 -34.39
C PRO A 728 -24.05 18.49 -35.36
N TRP A 729 -23.03 19.33 -35.14
CA TRP A 729 -21.82 19.40 -35.96
C TRP A 729 -20.80 18.30 -35.64
N VAL A 730 -21.10 17.40 -34.69
CA VAL A 730 -20.23 16.30 -34.28
C VAL A 730 -20.83 14.97 -34.75
N GLN A 731 -20.04 14.20 -35.48
CA GLN A 731 -20.36 12.83 -35.86
C GLN A 731 -19.45 11.85 -35.11
N LEU A 732 -20.03 10.72 -34.73
CA LEU A 732 -19.34 9.70 -33.95
C LEU A 732 -19.18 8.43 -34.76
N ILE A 733 -18.01 7.81 -34.61
CA ILE A 733 -17.72 6.44 -35.02
C ILE A 733 -17.35 5.64 -33.77
N ASP A 734 -17.52 4.32 -33.81
CA ASP A 734 -17.12 3.46 -32.71
C ASP A 734 -15.61 3.60 -32.45
N VAL A 735 -15.21 3.50 -31.18
CA VAL A 735 -13.79 3.27 -30.86
C VAL A 735 -13.40 1.89 -31.42
N ALA A 736 -12.26 1.85 -32.10
CA ALA A 736 -11.71 0.62 -32.69
C ALA A 736 -11.09 -0.29 -31.62
N ASP A 737 -11.94 -0.77 -30.70
CA ASP A 737 -11.61 -1.74 -29.65
C ASP A 737 -11.84 -3.17 -30.16
N ASP A 738 -10.76 -3.91 -30.38
CA ASP A 738 -10.84 -5.29 -30.88
C ASP A 738 -11.15 -6.35 -29.82
N TYR A 739 -11.31 -5.95 -28.55
CA TYR A 739 -11.71 -6.85 -27.47
C TYR A 739 -13.23 -6.84 -27.25
N ARG A 740 -13.82 -5.69 -26.91
CA ARG A 740 -15.27 -5.58 -26.65
C ARG A 740 -16.08 -4.96 -27.76
N GLY A 741 -15.41 -4.25 -28.67
CA GLY A 741 -16.08 -3.52 -29.72
C GLY A 741 -16.79 -4.44 -30.72
N ARG A 742 -17.50 -3.81 -31.66
CA ARG A 742 -18.34 -4.51 -32.64
C ARG A 742 -17.55 -5.48 -33.54
N PHE A 743 -16.31 -5.13 -33.88
CA PHE A 743 -15.45 -5.94 -34.74
C PHE A 743 -14.23 -6.42 -33.94
N ARG A 744 -14.29 -7.68 -33.50
CA ARG A 744 -13.34 -8.26 -32.53
C ARG A 744 -12.11 -8.87 -33.20
N ARG A 745 -11.13 -9.30 -32.41
CA ARG A 745 -9.83 -9.85 -32.86
C ARG A 745 -9.91 -10.99 -33.87
N ASP A 746 -10.98 -11.77 -33.85
CA ASP A 746 -11.25 -12.88 -34.77
C ASP A 746 -11.72 -12.42 -36.15
N ASP A 747 -12.18 -11.17 -36.29
CA ASP A 747 -12.46 -10.54 -37.58
C ASP A 747 -11.14 -10.03 -38.21
N PRO A 748 -10.68 -10.62 -39.34
CA PRO A 748 -9.46 -10.21 -40.01
C PRO A 748 -9.56 -8.82 -40.65
N ASP A 749 -10.78 -8.40 -41.00
CA ASP A 749 -11.08 -7.13 -41.69
C ASP A 749 -11.55 -6.03 -40.72
N ARG A 750 -11.47 -6.28 -39.41
CA ARG A 750 -11.93 -5.36 -38.35
C ARG A 750 -11.43 -3.93 -38.51
N SER A 751 -10.18 -3.73 -38.94
CA SER A 751 -9.60 -2.39 -39.15
C SER A 751 -10.37 -1.61 -40.22
N LEU A 752 -10.71 -2.28 -41.33
CA LEU A 752 -11.48 -1.72 -42.42
C LEU A 752 -12.94 -1.50 -42.03
N HIS A 753 -13.55 -2.47 -41.33
CA HIS A 753 -14.93 -2.34 -40.86
C HIS A 753 -15.13 -1.15 -39.91
N TYR A 754 -14.20 -0.92 -38.98
CA TYR A 754 -14.23 0.30 -38.17
C TYR A 754 -14.06 1.57 -39.01
N ALA A 755 -13.12 1.57 -39.97
CA ALA A 755 -12.87 2.74 -40.81
C ALA A 755 -14.06 3.08 -41.73
N GLN A 756 -14.81 2.08 -42.21
CA GLN A 756 -16.01 2.25 -43.05
C GLN A 756 -17.14 3.00 -42.33
N GLN A 757 -17.16 3.04 -41.00
CA GLN A 757 -18.15 3.83 -40.26
C GLN A 757 -18.05 5.33 -40.56
N VAL A 758 -16.89 5.81 -41.04
CA VAL A 758 -16.70 7.18 -41.52
C VAL A 758 -17.64 7.49 -42.68
N ASP A 759 -17.93 6.51 -43.56
CA ASP A 759 -18.77 6.73 -44.74
C ASP A 759 -20.20 7.10 -44.31
N GLY A 760 -20.72 6.46 -43.26
CA GLY A 760 -22.01 6.81 -42.66
C GLY A 760 -22.01 8.19 -41.98
N ALA A 761 -20.92 8.54 -41.28
CA ALA A 761 -20.76 9.87 -40.69
C ALA A 761 -20.74 10.99 -41.75
N LEU A 762 -20.04 10.76 -42.86
CA LEU A 762 -19.97 11.68 -44.00
C LEU A 762 -21.33 11.81 -44.70
N ALA A 763 -22.05 10.71 -44.91
CA ALA A 763 -23.40 10.74 -45.46
C ALA A 763 -24.35 11.59 -44.59
N ALA A 764 -24.30 11.41 -43.25
CA ALA A 764 -25.09 12.20 -42.32
C ALA A 764 -24.71 13.70 -42.32
N ILE A 765 -23.45 14.05 -42.62
CA ILE A 765 -23.01 15.43 -42.85
C ILE A 765 -23.62 15.99 -44.14
N ALA A 766 -23.56 15.23 -45.22
CA ALA A 766 -24.10 15.65 -46.51
C ALA A 766 -25.63 15.82 -46.48
N GLU A 767 -26.36 14.91 -45.84
CA GLU A 767 -27.83 14.95 -45.73
C GLU A 767 -28.36 16.22 -45.06
N ARG A 768 -27.62 16.78 -44.10
CA ARG A 768 -27.96 18.08 -43.47
C ARG A 768 -27.44 19.30 -44.23
N GLY A 769 -26.83 19.12 -45.40
CA GLY A 769 -26.16 20.18 -46.16
C GLY A 769 -24.88 20.71 -45.49
N GLY A 770 -24.30 19.95 -44.56
CA GLY A 770 -23.06 20.28 -43.88
C GLY A 770 -21.82 19.94 -44.72
N LYS A 771 -20.65 20.37 -44.24
CA LYS A 771 -19.35 20.02 -44.83
C LYS A 771 -18.38 19.62 -43.73
N VAL A 772 -17.68 18.51 -43.96
CA VAL A 772 -16.68 17.99 -43.02
C VAL A 772 -15.48 18.94 -42.94
N ALA A 773 -15.12 19.32 -41.73
CA ALA A 773 -13.89 20.02 -41.41
C ALA A 773 -12.72 19.04 -41.30
N GLY A 774 -12.96 17.88 -40.69
CA GLY A 774 -11.94 16.87 -40.50
C GLY A 774 -12.31 15.75 -39.54
N PHE A 775 -11.27 15.00 -39.15
CA PHE A 775 -11.31 13.95 -38.15
C PHE A 775 -10.28 14.22 -37.06
N ILE A 776 -10.64 13.94 -35.81
CA ILE A 776 -9.76 14.03 -34.66
C ILE A 776 -9.89 12.77 -33.81
N ALA A 777 -8.75 12.29 -33.31
CA ALA A 777 -8.71 11.22 -32.32
C ALA A 777 -7.47 11.32 -31.45
N GLU A 778 -7.60 10.89 -30.19
CA GLU A 778 -6.46 10.38 -29.44
C GLU A 778 -5.91 9.23 -30.29
N THR A 779 -4.68 9.36 -30.79
CA THR A 779 -4.14 8.36 -31.74
C THR A 779 -4.27 6.95 -31.17
N PHE A 780 -4.05 6.83 -29.85
CA PHE A 780 -4.44 5.69 -29.04
C PHE A 780 -5.37 6.17 -27.91
N PRO A 781 -6.67 5.82 -27.96
CA PRO A 781 -7.64 6.25 -26.96
C PRO A 781 -7.26 5.85 -25.53
N SER A 782 -6.86 6.82 -24.71
CA SER A 782 -6.45 6.56 -23.32
C SER A 782 -7.66 6.35 -22.42
N VAL A 783 -8.63 7.27 -22.49
CA VAL A 783 -9.84 7.24 -21.65
C VAL A 783 -10.81 6.13 -22.06
N GLY A 784 -10.75 5.71 -23.32
CA GLY A 784 -11.43 4.51 -23.82
C GLY A 784 -10.90 3.21 -23.23
N GLY A 785 -9.81 3.24 -22.45
CA GLY A 785 -9.28 2.05 -21.78
C GLY A 785 -7.96 1.54 -22.34
N GLN A 786 -7.06 2.44 -22.74
CA GLN A 786 -5.75 2.12 -23.32
C GLN A 786 -5.88 1.30 -24.62
N ILE A 787 -6.72 1.77 -25.53
CA ILE A 787 -7.06 1.06 -26.76
C ILE A 787 -5.90 1.09 -27.74
N ILE A 788 -5.60 -0.08 -28.32
CA ILE A 788 -4.66 -0.27 -29.41
C ILE A 788 -5.47 -0.43 -30.71
N PRO A 789 -5.55 0.59 -31.57
CA PRO A 789 -6.29 0.47 -32.81
C PRO A 789 -5.72 -0.65 -33.68
N PRO A 790 -6.57 -1.47 -34.35
CA PRO A 790 -6.11 -2.48 -35.28
C PRO A 790 -5.19 -1.90 -36.37
N PRO A 791 -4.12 -2.60 -36.79
CA PRO A 791 -3.23 -2.10 -37.84
C PRO A 791 -3.98 -1.68 -39.11
N GLY A 792 -3.62 -0.51 -39.64
CA GLY A 792 -4.21 0.05 -40.87
C GLY A 792 -5.52 0.82 -40.66
N TYR A 793 -6.09 0.84 -39.44
CA TYR A 793 -7.33 1.56 -39.14
C TYR A 793 -7.23 3.06 -39.47
N LEU A 794 -6.22 3.76 -38.91
CA LEU A 794 -6.10 5.21 -39.15
C LEU A 794 -5.80 5.54 -40.61
N ALA A 795 -5.07 4.66 -41.32
CA ALA A 795 -4.79 4.85 -42.74
C ALA A 795 -6.09 4.88 -43.56
N ALA A 796 -6.96 3.91 -43.32
CA ALA A 796 -8.25 3.81 -43.99
C ALA A 796 -9.23 4.94 -43.60
N VAL A 797 -9.17 5.43 -42.35
CA VAL A 797 -9.94 6.61 -41.91
C VAL A 797 -9.45 7.88 -42.61
N TYR A 798 -8.13 8.12 -42.62
CA TYR A 798 -7.56 9.34 -43.17
C TYR A 798 -7.80 9.45 -44.68
N GLU A 799 -7.73 8.34 -45.41
CA GLU A 799 -8.07 8.28 -46.83
C GLU A 799 -9.51 8.78 -47.09
N ARG A 800 -10.49 8.26 -46.34
CA ARG A 800 -11.91 8.63 -46.47
C ARG A 800 -12.17 10.10 -46.15
N ILE A 801 -11.59 10.59 -45.04
CA ILE A 801 -11.76 11.99 -44.61
C ILE A 801 -11.18 12.95 -45.65
N ARG A 802 -10.00 12.65 -46.18
CA ARG A 802 -9.35 13.46 -47.22
C ARG A 802 -10.10 13.42 -48.55
N ALA A 803 -10.64 12.27 -48.94
CA ALA A 803 -11.49 12.16 -50.13
C ALA A 803 -12.73 13.07 -50.05
N ALA A 804 -13.25 13.30 -48.84
CA ALA A 804 -14.35 14.24 -48.58
C ALA A 804 -13.90 15.71 -48.40
N GLY A 805 -12.60 16.01 -48.53
CA GLY A 805 -12.03 17.35 -48.41
C GLY A 805 -11.76 17.83 -46.98
N GLY A 806 -11.82 16.94 -45.98
CA GLY A 806 -11.45 17.23 -44.59
C GLY A 806 -9.96 17.01 -44.30
N VAL A 807 -9.51 17.45 -43.13
CA VAL A 807 -8.14 17.22 -42.62
C VAL A 807 -8.10 16.25 -41.45
N CYS A 808 -6.95 15.66 -41.16
CA CYS A 808 -6.78 14.66 -40.11
C CYS A 808 -5.89 15.18 -38.97
N ILE A 809 -6.42 15.14 -37.74
CA ILE A 809 -5.77 15.63 -36.52
C ILE A 809 -5.37 14.45 -35.65
N ALA A 810 -4.08 14.37 -35.30
CA ALA A 810 -3.56 13.41 -34.32
C ALA A 810 -3.40 14.10 -32.96
N ASP A 811 -4.22 13.70 -31.98
CA ASP A 811 -4.06 14.11 -30.58
C ASP A 811 -3.05 13.18 -29.89
N GLU A 812 -1.81 13.66 -29.79
CA GLU A 812 -0.65 12.96 -29.21
C GLU A 812 -0.41 13.35 -27.75
N VAL A 813 -1.38 13.97 -27.08
CA VAL A 813 -1.24 14.42 -25.67
C VAL A 813 -0.99 13.23 -24.71
N GLN A 814 -1.41 12.03 -25.07
CA GLN A 814 -1.22 10.83 -24.25
C GLN A 814 0.01 10.00 -24.65
N THR A 815 0.31 9.95 -25.95
CA THR A 815 1.22 8.97 -26.59
C THR A 815 2.48 9.57 -27.21
N GLY A 816 2.55 10.89 -27.34
CA GLY A 816 3.75 11.55 -27.85
C GLY A 816 4.97 11.41 -26.92
N LEU A 817 6.12 11.80 -27.46
CA LEU A 817 7.42 11.85 -26.79
C LEU A 817 7.93 10.46 -26.36
N GLY A 818 7.77 9.44 -27.21
CA GLY A 818 8.42 8.14 -26.98
C GLY A 818 7.70 7.22 -25.99
N ARG A 819 6.48 7.56 -25.57
CA ARG A 819 5.67 6.76 -24.63
C ARG A 819 5.50 5.30 -25.07
N LEU A 820 5.35 5.08 -26.37
CA LEU A 820 5.13 3.75 -26.96
C LEU A 820 6.43 2.98 -27.21
N GLY A 821 7.59 3.51 -26.78
CA GLY A 821 8.87 2.84 -26.91
C GLY A 821 9.50 3.07 -28.28
N ASP A 822 9.19 2.20 -29.25
CA ASP A 822 9.77 2.26 -30.61
C ASP A 822 9.29 3.48 -31.42
N TYR A 823 8.21 4.12 -30.99
CA TYR A 823 7.58 5.24 -31.70
C TYR A 823 7.65 6.52 -30.87
N TYR A 824 8.09 7.61 -31.51
CA TYR A 824 8.12 8.92 -30.87
C TYR A 824 6.71 9.51 -30.77
N PHE A 825 5.88 9.27 -31.78
CA PHE A 825 4.45 9.61 -31.81
C PHE A 825 3.61 8.37 -32.12
N GLY A 826 2.39 8.31 -31.60
CA GLY A 826 1.47 7.21 -31.85
C GLY A 826 1.19 6.98 -33.34
N PHE A 827 1.05 8.04 -34.13
CA PHE A 827 0.61 7.90 -35.53
C PHE A 827 1.61 7.15 -36.40
N GLU A 828 2.88 7.10 -35.98
CA GLU A 828 3.95 6.35 -36.63
C GLU A 828 3.66 4.85 -36.61
N GLN A 829 3.09 4.34 -35.52
CA GLN A 829 2.72 2.93 -35.37
C GLN A 829 1.63 2.52 -36.37
N GLN A 830 0.73 3.45 -36.72
CA GLN A 830 -0.32 3.22 -37.72
C GLN A 830 0.16 3.52 -39.15
N ALA A 831 1.43 3.87 -39.34
CA ALA A 831 2.04 4.22 -40.62
C ALA A 831 1.29 5.34 -41.38
N VAL A 832 0.77 6.34 -40.66
CA VAL A 832 0.05 7.48 -41.24
C VAL A 832 0.76 8.80 -40.97
N ARG A 833 0.55 9.77 -41.88
CA ARG A 833 0.92 11.17 -41.66
C ARG A 833 -0.35 12.00 -41.38
N PRO A 834 -0.49 12.63 -40.20
CA PRO A 834 -1.57 13.58 -39.95
C PRO A 834 -1.33 14.92 -40.64
N ASP A 835 -2.37 15.75 -40.73
CA ASP A 835 -2.29 17.12 -41.24
C ASP A 835 -2.05 18.15 -40.11
N ILE A 836 -2.46 17.78 -38.89
CA ILE A 836 -2.26 18.56 -37.65
C ILE A 836 -1.88 17.60 -36.52
N VAL A 837 -0.85 17.93 -35.74
CA VAL A 837 -0.44 17.20 -34.52
C VAL A 837 -0.66 18.09 -33.30
N VAL A 838 -1.27 17.54 -32.27
CA VAL A 838 -1.52 18.23 -31.00
C VAL A 838 -0.70 17.62 -29.87
N LEU A 839 0.02 18.47 -29.13
CA LEU A 839 0.83 18.12 -27.97
C LEU A 839 0.42 18.92 -26.73
N GLY A 840 0.70 18.37 -25.55
CA GLY A 840 0.39 18.96 -24.25
C GLY A 840 1.09 18.19 -23.14
N LYS A 841 0.39 17.92 -22.02
CA LYS A 841 0.78 17.04 -20.89
C LYS A 841 2.31 16.81 -20.74
N PRO A 842 2.94 15.79 -21.38
CA PRO A 842 4.35 15.48 -21.15
C PRO A 842 5.32 16.57 -21.61
N LEU A 843 4.94 17.40 -22.59
CA LEU A 843 5.82 18.39 -23.23
C LEU A 843 6.48 19.36 -22.24
N GLY A 844 5.79 19.71 -21.15
CA GLY A 844 6.31 20.63 -20.13
C GLY A 844 6.81 19.97 -18.85
N ASN A 845 6.78 18.64 -18.74
CA ASN A 845 7.03 17.92 -17.49
C ASN A 845 6.26 18.48 -16.27
N GLY A 846 5.04 19.00 -16.50
CA GLY A 846 4.21 19.71 -15.49
C GLY A 846 4.10 21.22 -15.68
N HIS A 847 5.01 21.86 -16.42
CA HIS A 847 4.87 23.27 -16.78
C HIS A 847 3.79 23.46 -17.86
N PRO A 848 2.92 24.50 -17.78
CA PRO A 848 1.87 24.72 -18.77
C PRO A 848 2.42 25.03 -20.17
N ILE A 849 2.30 24.07 -21.08
CA ILE A 849 2.59 24.25 -22.51
C ILE A 849 1.78 23.23 -23.33
N GLY A 850 1.28 23.68 -24.48
CA GLY A 850 0.76 22.85 -25.55
C GLY A 850 1.32 23.33 -26.90
N ALA A 851 1.27 22.47 -27.91
CA ALA A 851 1.72 22.80 -29.25
C ALA A 851 0.75 22.24 -30.29
N VAL A 852 0.58 22.99 -31.38
CA VAL A 852 -0.10 22.53 -32.59
C VAL A 852 0.90 22.64 -33.73
N ILE A 853 1.24 21.52 -34.35
CA ILE A 853 2.15 21.47 -35.49
C ILE A 853 1.36 21.09 -36.74
N THR A 854 1.51 21.86 -37.80
CA THR A 854 0.76 21.66 -39.04
C THR A 854 1.59 22.03 -40.27
N THR A 855 0.99 21.85 -41.43
CA THR A 855 1.58 22.20 -42.72
C THR A 855 1.53 23.70 -42.98
N ARG A 856 2.47 24.19 -43.81
CA ARG A 856 2.47 25.58 -44.30
C ARG A 856 1.13 25.99 -44.89
N ALA A 857 0.56 25.15 -45.75
CA ALA A 857 -0.69 25.43 -46.45
C ALA A 857 -1.86 25.64 -45.49
N ILE A 858 -1.99 24.82 -44.44
CA ILE A 858 -3.05 24.98 -43.43
C ILE A 858 -2.84 26.27 -42.62
N ALA A 859 -1.60 26.55 -42.22
CA ALA A 859 -1.29 27.76 -41.47
C ALA A 859 -1.56 29.05 -42.28
N GLU A 860 -1.22 29.06 -43.57
CA GLU A 860 -1.49 30.19 -44.48
C GLU A 860 -2.99 30.41 -44.67
N ARG A 861 -3.79 29.34 -44.83
CA ARG A 861 -5.26 29.46 -44.87
C ARG A 861 -5.84 30.04 -43.59
N PHE A 862 -5.31 29.66 -42.44
CA PHE A 862 -5.75 30.23 -41.17
C PHE A 862 -5.35 31.70 -41.01
N ALA A 863 -4.20 32.10 -41.56
CA ALA A 863 -3.72 33.49 -41.55
C ALA A 863 -4.55 34.44 -42.44
N GLU A 864 -5.40 33.93 -43.33
CA GLU A 864 -6.42 34.73 -44.04
C GLU A 864 -7.52 35.24 -43.09
N GLY A 865 -7.64 34.66 -41.90
CA GLY A 865 -8.58 35.06 -40.84
C GLY A 865 -8.05 36.18 -39.92
N PRO A 866 -8.72 36.43 -38.78
CA PRO A 866 -8.26 37.42 -37.81
C PRO A 866 -6.95 36.99 -37.14
N GLU A 867 -6.19 37.98 -36.66
CA GLU A 867 -4.95 37.75 -35.90
C GLU A 867 -5.17 36.73 -34.76
N TYR A 868 -4.30 35.73 -34.68
CA TYR A 868 -4.25 34.78 -33.58
C TYR A 868 -3.09 35.12 -32.65
N PHE A 869 -3.40 35.27 -31.36
CA PHE A 869 -2.40 35.54 -30.34
C PHE A 869 -2.78 34.84 -29.03
N SER A 870 -1.82 34.17 -28.40
CA SER A 870 -1.93 33.64 -27.03
C SER A 870 -0.87 34.30 -26.16
N THR A 871 -1.30 35.03 -25.13
CA THR A 871 -0.41 35.85 -24.29
C THR A 871 0.73 35.06 -23.66
N PHE A 872 0.43 33.85 -23.15
CA PHE A 872 1.42 32.97 -22.52
C PHE A 872 1.85 31.82 -23.44
N GLY A 873 1.17 31.62 -24.57
CA GLY A 873 1.52 30.62 -25.56
C GLY A 873 2.90 30.89 -26.15
N GLY A 874 3.84 29.97 -25.95
CA GLY A 874 5.22 30.13 -26.41
C GLY A 874 6.06 31.08 -25.57
N SER A 875 5.73 31.27 -24.27
CA SER A 875 6.59 32.04 -23.37
C SER A 875 8.02 31.51 -23.33
N ASN A 876 9.00 32.38 -23.07
CA ASN A 876 10.42 32.01 -23.09
C ASN A 876 10.72 30.84 -22.14
N LEU A 877 10.14 30.86 -20.94
CA LEU A 877 10.27 29.79 -19.95
C LEU A 877 9.66 28.48 -20.43
N SER A 878 8.42 28.53 -20.94
CA SER A 878 7.73 27.33 -21.45
C SER A 878 8.52 26.67 -22.58
N CYS A 879 9.03 27.46 -23.53
CA CYS A 879 9.79 26.93 -24.66
C CYS A 879 11.13 26.30 -24.23
N ARG A 880 11.83 26.90 -23.26
CA ARG A 880 13.08 26.33 -22.75
C ARG A 880 12.86 25.06 -21.94
N ILE A 881 11.84 25.02 -21.08
CA ILE A 881 11.48 23.80 -20.35
C ILE A 881 11.13 22.68 -21.33
N ALA A 882 10.29 22.96 -22.32
CA ALA A 882 9.91 21.95 -23.30
C ALA A 882 11.10 21.46 -24.13
N SER A 883 12.00 22.36 -24.54
CA SER A 883 13.24 21.95 -25.23
C SER A 883 14.08 21.02 -24.37
N GLU A 884 14.24 21.35 -23.09
CA GLU A 884 15.00 20.53 -22.13
C GLU A 884 14.33 19.16 -21.90
N VAL A 885 13.00 19.09 -21.89
CA VAL A 885 12.26 17.81 -21.81
C VAL A 885 12.59 16.93 -23.01
N LEU A 886 12.56 17.47 -24.23
CA LEU A 886 12.90 16.72 -25.44
C LEU A 886 14.35 16.22 -25.39
N ASP A 887 15.28 17.07 -24.96
CA ASP A 887 16.70 16.72 -24.83
C ASP A 887 16.89 15.59 -23.78
N ILE A 888 16.21 15.65 -22.63
CA ILE A 888 16.26 14.58 -21.60
C ILE A 888 15.70 13.26 -22.13
N VAL A 889 14.56 13.27 -22.86
CA VAL A 889 13.96 12.05 -23.42
C VAL A 889 14.96 11.29 -24.30
N GLU A 890 15.72 12.02 -25.12
CA GLU A 890 16.73 11.46 -26.01
C GLU A 890 17.99 11.03 -25.26
N GLU A 891 18.58 11.94 -24.47
CA GLU A 891 19.89 11.74 -23.83
C GLU A 891 19.86 10.68 -22.71
N GLU A 892 18.73 10.55 -22.00
CA GLU A 892 18.56 9.51 -20.96
C GLU A 892 17.93 8.21 -21.50
N GLY A 893 17.69 8.12 -22.82
CA GLY A 893 17.19 6.92 -23.47
C GLY A 893 15.79 6.50 -23.00
N LEU A 894 14.91 7.46 -22.72
CA LEU A 894 13.63 7.20 -22.05
C LEU A 894 12.64 6.43 -22.92
N SER A 895 12.67 6.61 -24.24
CA SER A 895 11.88 5.79 -25.18
C SER A 895 12.32 4.33 -25.15
N ALA A 896 13.64 4.07 -25.13
CA ALA A 896 14.16 2.71 -25.00
C ALA A 896 13.75 2.07 -23.67
N ASN A 897 13.79 2.84 -22.57
CA ASN A 897 13.31 2.35 -21.28
C ASN A 897 11.80 2.05 -21.32
N ALA A 898 11.00 2.89 -21.98
CA ALA A 898 9.57 2.68 -22.13
C ALA A 898 9.23 1.36 -22.84
N LYS A 899 10.01 1.00 -23.87
CA LYS A 899 9.92 -0.31 -24.53
C LYS A 899 10.23 -1.44 -23.56
N VAL A 900 11.42 -1.44 -22.95
CA VAL A 900 11.90 -2.57 -22.14
C VAL A 900 11.03 -2.79 -20.91
N MET A 901 10.69 -1.73 -20.17
CA MET A 901 9.85 -1.85 -18.98
C MET A 901 8.39 -2.15 -19.33
N GLY A 902 7.89 -1.59 -20.43
CA GLY A 902 6.57 -1.89 -20.97
C GLY A 902 6.39 -3.37 -21.32
N GLU A 903 7.35 -3.94 -22.05
CA GLU A 903 7.37 -5.36 -22.42
C GLU A 903 7.42 -6.29 -21.20
N ARG A 904 8.24 -5.96 -20.19
CA ARG A 904 8.30 -6.71 -18.92
C ARG A 904 6.96 -6.70 -18.20
N LEU A 905 6.35 -5.54 -18.03
CA LEU A 905 5.09 -5.40 -17.33
C LEU A 905 3.93 -6.07 -18.09
N LEU A 906 3.87 -5.93 -19.42
CA LEU A 906 2.92 -6.65 -20.27
C LEU A 906 3.07 -8.16 -20.17
N SER A 907 4.30 -8.67 -20.25
CA SER A 907 4.57 -10.11 -20.12
C SER A 907 4.15 -10.61 -18.75
N GLY A 908 4.52 -9.91 -17.67
CA GLY A 908 4.13 -10.29 -16.31
C GLY A 908 2.61 -10.29 -16.10
N MET A 909 1.89 -9.27 -16.60
CA MET A 909 0.43 -9.24 -16.52
C MET A 909 -0.23 -10.37 -17.33
N ARG A 910 0.34 -10.76 -18.48
CA ARG A 910 -0.13 -11.92 -19.26
C ARG A 910 0.10 -13.24 -18.55
N GLU A 911 1.21 -13.38 -17.81
CA GLU A 911 1.43 -14.55 -16.96
C GLU A 911 0.39 -14.60 -15.82
N LEU A 912 0.17 -13.49 -15.12
CA LEU A 912 -0.88 -13.41 -14.09
C LEU A 912 -2.28 -13.73 -14.66
N ALA A 913 -2.57 -13.29 -15.89
CA ALA A 913 -3.84 -13.58 -16.53
C ALA A 913 -4.09 -15.10 -16.72
N LYS A 914 -3.07 -15.96 -16.70
CA LYS A 914 -3.27 -17.42 -16.79
C LYS A 914 -3.90 -17.99 -15.51
N ASP A 915 -3.59 -17.39 -14.37
CA ASP A 915 -3.98 -17.88 -13.05
C ASP A 915 -5.28 -17.24 -12.52
N TYR A 916 -5.65 -16.05 -13.02
CA TYR A 916 -6.77 -15.26 -12.52
C TYR A 916 -7.85 -15.05 -13.58
N ALA A 917 -8.97 -15.78 -13.46
CA ALA A 917 -10.10 -15.74 -14.39
C ALA A 917 -10.74 -14.34 -14.52
N SER A 918 -10.55 -13.47 -13.53
CA SER A 918 -11.05 -12.09 -13.52
C SER A 918 -10.32 -11.19 -14.50
N VAL A 919 -9.13 -11.56 -14.98
CA VAL A 919 -8.41 -10.83 -16.02
C VAL A 919 -8.99 -11.21 -17.39
N GLY A 920 -9.61 -10.26 -18.06
CA GLY A 920 -10.20 -10.45 -19.39
C GLY A 920 -9.24 -10.13 -20.54
N ASP A 921 -8.52 -9.01 -20.45
CA ASP A 921 -7.60 -8.59 -21.49
C ASP A 921 -6.37 -7.85 -20.93
N VAL A 922 -5.23 -8.06 -21.59
CA VAL A 922 -3.96 -7.38 -21.31
C VAL A 922 -3.47 -6.71 -22.60
N ARG A 923 -3.47 -5.38 -22.62
CA ARG A 923 -3.16 -4.59 -23.82
C ARG A 923 -2.24 -3.43 -23.53
N GLY A 924 -1.53 -2.98 -24.56
CA GLY A 924 -0.63 -1.84 -24.45
C GLY A 924 0.56 -1.93 -25.39
N ILE A 925 1.27 -0.80 -25.53
CA ILE A 925 2.55 -0.68 -26.22
C ILE A 925 3.43 0.27 -25.41
N GLY A 926 4.70 -0.08 -25.17
CA GLY A 926 5.59 0.68 -24.29
C GLY A 926 4.98 0.86 -22.90
N LEU A 927 5.02 2.08 -22.35
CA LEU A 927 4.44 2.38 -21.04
C LEU A 927 3.03 3.00 -21.13
N PHE A 928 2.22 2.52 -22.08
CA PHE A 928 0.79 2.83 -22.22
C PHE A 928 0.01 1.51 -22.13
N LEU A 929 -0.44 1.16 -20.92
CA LEU A 929 -0.84 -0.21 -20.58
C LEU A 929 -2.21 -0.27 -19.89
N GLY A 930 -3.04 -1.21 -20.32
CA GLY A 930 -4.36 -1.51 -19.76
C GLY A 930 -4.49 -2.97 -19.33
N LEU A 931 -5.05 -3.18 -18.13
CA LEU A 931 -5.49 -4.49 -17.64
C LEU A 931 -7.00 -4.45 -17.42
N GLU A 932 -7.75 -5.17 -18.24
CA GLU A 932 -9.21 -5.18 -18.15
C GLU A 932 -9.70 -6.33 -17.27
N LEU A 933 -10.56 -6.00 -16.30
CA LEU A 933 -11.18 -6.98 -15.41
C LEU A 933 -12.63 -7.28 -15.82
N VAL A 934 -12.99 -8.56 -15.81
CA VAL A 934 -14.31 -9.08 -16.18
C VAL A 934 -14.82 -10.09 -15.14
N THR A 935 -16.13 -10.19 -14.99
CA THR A 935 -16.77 -11.21 -14.14
C THR A 935 -16.83 -12.56 -14.84
N ASP A 936 -16.71 -12.58 -16.17
CA ASP A 936 -16.70 -13.78 -16.99
C ASP A 936 -16.00 -13.51 -18.34
N ARG A 937 -15.20 -14.48 -18.80
CA ARG A 937 -14.34 -14.34 -20.01
C ARG A 937 -15.06 -14.59 -21.33
N GLU A 938 -16.25 -15.19 -21.31
CA GLU A 938 -17.01 -15.48 -22.52
C GLU A 938 -17.98 -14.34 -22.83
N THR A 939 -18.75 -13.92 -21.81
CA THR A 939 -19.70 -12.81 -21.87
C THR A 939 -19.01 -11.44 -21.87
N LEU A 940 -17.77 -11.37 -21.36
CA LEU A 940 -17.00 -10.13 -21.17
C LEU A 940 -17.69 -9.13 -20.24
N GLU A 941 -18.56 -9.57 -19.33
CA GLU A 941 -19.24 -8.67 -18.40
C GLU A 941 -18.20 -7.89 -17.54
N PRO A 942 -18.28 -6.54 -17.44
CA PRO A 942 -17.27 -5.74 -16.71
C PRO A 942 -17.24 -6.02 -15.21
N ALA A 943 -16.04 -6.20 -14.63
CA ALA A 943 -15.86 -6.28 -13.17
C ALA A 943 -15.46 -4.93 -12.57
N THR A 944 -16.38 -3.95 -12.60
CA THR A 944 -16.12 -2.57 -12.14
C THR A 944 -15.71 -2.50 -10.66
N ASP A 945 -16.38 -3.26 -9.78
CA ASP A 945 -16.07 -3.29 -8.36
C ASP A 945 -14.71 -3.94 -8.07
N ALA A 946 -14.34 -4.96 -8.84
CA ALA A 946 -13.01 -5.57 -8.76
C ALA A 946 -11.92 -4.56 -9.17
N ALA A 947 -12.10 -3.83 -10.26
CA ALA A 947 -11.14 -2.80 -10.68
C ALA A 947 -11.01 -1.67 -9.65
N ALA A 948 -12.13 -1.25 -9.05
CA ALA A 948 -12.13 -0.27 -7.97
C ALA A 948 -11.40 -0.80 -6.71
N HIS A 949 -11.61 -2.08 -6.36
CA HIS A 949 -10.93 -2.73 -5.25
C HIS A 949 -9.42 -2.82 -5.51
N VAL A 950 -8.98 -3.37 -6.65
CA VAL A 950 -7.55 -3.50 -7.00
C VAL A 950 -6.86 -2.13 -7.02
N MET A 951 -7.48 -1.10 -7.60
CA MET A 951 -6.91 0.27 -7.60
C MET A 951 -6.68 0.81 -6.18
N ASN A 952 -7.66 0.68 -5.28
CA ASN A 952 -7.51 1.17 -3.90
C ASN A 952 -6.55 0.31 -3.08
N ARG A 953 -6.52 -1.01 -3.32
CA ARG A 953 -5.61 -1.94 -2.64
C ARG A 953 -4.16 -1.72 -3.05
N LEU A 954 -3.88 -1.51 -4.34
CA LEU A 954 -2.55 -1.10 -4.82
C LEU A 954 -2.12 0.23 -4.18
N ARG A 955 -3.03 1.20 -4.03
CA ARG A 955 -2.75 2.45 -3.31
C ARG A 955 -2.35 2.20 -1.86
N GLU A 956 -3.01 1.29 -1.16
CA GLU A 956 -2.65 0.91 0.22
C GLU A 956 -1.27 0.25 0.28
N MET A 957 -0.91 -0.52 -0.75
CA MET A 957 0.44 -1.06 -0.96
C MET A 957 1.41 -0.06 -1.61
N ARG A 958 1.05 1.23 -1.65
CA ARG A 958 1.86 2.36 -2.11
C ARG A 958 2.21 2.35 -3.60
N ILE A 959 1.33 1.83 -4.45
CA ILE A 959 1.42 1.88 -5.90
C ILE A 959 0.23 2.67 -6.45
N LEU A 960 0.51 3.72 -7.22
CA LEU A 960 -0.52 4.59 -7.78
C LEU A 960 -0.86 4.17 -9.21
N VAL A 961 -2.01 3.52 -9.37
CA VAL A 961 -2.65 3.26 -10.67
C VAL A 961 -3.98 4.00 -10.76
N GLY A 962 -4.54 4.10 -11.96
CA GLY A 962 -5.90 4.60 -12.18
C GLY A 962 -6.81 3.54 -12.79
N ARG A 963 -8.06 3.93 -13.04
CA ARG A 963 -9.02 3.12 -13.80
C ARG A 963 -9.75 3.99 -14.82
N GLU A 964 -10.06 3.41 -15.97
CA GLU A 964 -10.71 4.08 -17.12
C GLU A 964 -11.61 3.07 -17.86
N GLY A 965 -12.09 3.47 -19.04
CA GLY A 965 -12.99 2.69 -19.88
C GLY A 965 -14.45 3.12 -19.74
N PRO A 966 -15.31 2.73 -20.69
CA PRO A 966 -16.75 3.01 -20.61
C PRO A 966 -17.41 2.48 -19.32
N ALA A 967 -16.95 1.31 -18.84
CA ALA A 967 -17.45 0.65 -17.63
C ALA A 967 -16.49 0.77 -16.43
N ASP A 968 -15.45 1.60 -16.53
CA ASP A 968 -14.57 1.93 -15.40
C ASP A 968 -13.84 0.71 -14.77
N ASN A 969 -13.72 -0.38 -15.54
CA ASN A 969 -13.23 -1.72 -15.15
C ASN A 969 -11.80 -2.03 -15.64
N ILE A 970 -11.09 -1.04 -16.20
CA ILE A 970 -9.76 -1.23 -16.79
C ILE A 970 -8.74 -0.49 -15.95
N LEU A 971 -7.78 -1.20 -15.36
CA LEU A 971 -6.65 -0.56 -14.70
C LEU A 971 -5.76 0.09 -15.73
N LYS A 972 -5.49 1.39 -15.53
CA LYS A 972 -4.60 2.20 -16.35
C LYS A 972 -3.25 2.31 -15.67
N ILE A 973 -2.23 1.77 -16.33
CA ILE A 973 -0.85 1.78 -15.86
C ILE A 973 0.00 2.57 -16.87
N ARG A 974 0.51 3.72 -16.43
CA ARG A 974 1.20 4.70 -17.28
C ARG A 974 2.17 5.57 -16.47
N PRO A 975 3.25 4.97 -15.94
CA PRO A 975 4.24 5.67 -15.11
C PRO A 975 4.99 6.78 -15.86
N PRO A 976 5.75 7.66 -15.19
CA PRO A 976 6.86 8.39 -15.81
C PRO A 976 7.78 7.45 -16.59
N LEU A 977 8.43 7.92 -17.66
CA LEU A 977 9.29 7.05 -18.49
C LEU A 977 10.57 6.60 -17.78
N THR A 978 10.81 7.08 -16.56
CA THR A 978 11.98 6.76 -15.75
C THR A 978 11.83 5.49 -14.90
N ILE A 979 10.67 4.82 -14.90
CA ILE A 979 10.40 3.61 -14.10
C ILE A 979 11.47 2.54 -14.31
N GLY A 980 11.87 1.85 -13.24
CA GLY A 980 12.89 0.81 -13.28
C GLY A 980 12.34 -0.62 -13.20
N ALA A 981 13.26 -1.60 -13.29
CA ALA A 981 12.92 -3.02 -13.25
C ALA A 981 12.34 -3.44 -11.88
N ASP A 982 12.94 -3.03 -10.77
CA ASP A 982 12.47 -3.35 -9.43
C ASP A 982 11.05 -2.80 -9.17
N ASP A 983 10.71 -1.65 -9.77
CA ASP A 983 9.38 -1.05 -9.69
C ASP A 983 8.34 -1.88 -10.46
N VAL A 984 8.71 -2.41 -11.64
CA VAL A 984 7.87 -3.32 -12.42
C VAL A 984 7.61 -4.62 -11.66
N GLU A 985 8.64 -5.20 -11.04
CA GLU A 985 8.48 -6.39 -10.21
C GLU A 985 7.58 -6.12 -9.00
N MET A 986 7.73 -4.97 -8.35
CA MET A 986 6.83 -4.55 -7.27
C MET A 986 5.37 -4.44 -7.75
N ILE A 987 5.10 -3.86 -8.93
CA ILE A 987 3.74 -3.80 -9.49
C ILE A 987 3.16 -5.20 -9.69
N LEU A 988 3.91 -6.11 -10.31
CA LEU A 988 3.46 -7.47 -10.61
C LEU A 988 3.22 -8.29 -9.34
N ASP A 989 4.12 -8.18 -8.36
CA ASP A 989 4.01 -8.86 -7.08
C ASP A 989 2.75 -8.41 -6.31
N ARG A 990 2.54 -7.09 -6.19
CA ARG A 990 1.37 -6.54 -5.49
C ARG A 990 0.07 -6.76 -6.26
N LEU A 991 0.10 -6.71 -7.58
CA LEU A 991 -1.06 -7.01 -8.42
C LEU A 991 -1.50 -8.47 -8.25
N ARG A 992 -0.57 -9.43 -8.13
CA ARG A 992 -0.89 -10.84 -7.84
C ARG A 992 -1.71 -11.00 -6.57
N ILE A 993 -1.33 -10.29 -5.51
CA ILE A 993 -2.06 -10.30 -4.23
C ILE A 993 -3.48 -9.77 -4.43
N CYS A 994 -3.64 -8.62 -5.08
CA CYS A 994 -4.97 -8.05 -5.35
C CYS A 994 -5.85 -8.95 -6.23
N LEU A 995 -5.29 -9.59 -7.25
CA LEU A 995 -6.07 -10.49 -8.12
C LEU A 995 -6.49 -11.77 -7.38
N ARG A 996 -5.65 -12.29 -6.48
CA ARG A 996 -6.04 -13.39 -5.58
C ARG A 996 -7.20 -12.97 -4.65
N GLU A 997 -7.13 -11.78 -4.06
CA GLU A 997 -8.21 -11.23 -3.23
C GLU A 997 -9.52 -11.14 -4.05
N VAL A 998 -9.44 -10.78 -5.34
CA VAL A 998 -10.60 -10.75 -6.26
C VAL A 998 -11.16 -12.14 -6.50
N GLU A 999 -10.35 -13.15 -6.83
CA GLU A 999 -10.86 -14.52 -7.06
C GLU A 999 -11.50 -15.12 -5.81
N VAL A 1000 -10.94 -14.83 -4.64
CA VAL A 1000 -11.47 -15.28 -3.35
C VAL A 1000 -12.84 -14.67 -3.03
N ALA A 1001 -13.13 -13.47 -3.54
CA ALA A 1001 -14.40 -12.78 -3.35
C ALA A 1001 -15.47 -13.09 -4.41
N ARG A 1002 -15.11 -13.84 -5.46
CA ARG A 1002 -16.04 -14.33 -6.50
C ARG A 1002 -16.68 -15.63 -6.06
#